data_AF-A0A5Q4SBM9-F1
#
_entry.id   AF-A0A5Q4SBM9-F1
#
_cell.length_a   1.000
_cell.length_b   1.000
_cell.length_c   1.000
_cell.angle_alpha   90.00
_cell.angle_beta   90.00
_cell.angle_gamma   90.00
#
_symmetry.space_group_name_H-M   'P 1'
#
loop_
_entity.id
_entity.type
_entity.pdbx_description
1 polymer ?
#
loop_
_entity_poly.entity_id
_entity_poly.type
_entity_poly.pdbx_seq_one_letter_code
_entity_poly.pdbx_strand_id
1 'polypeptide(L)'
;DCGYGITQATDGMRLAGKTKEGETALPPATQEAVALDYAANIAYGATILSRKWNDLHGQEMKVNNGHPQWIENWFFALWAYNSGFYPAADSSGHKGLGWTNNPANPLWKANRVPFLQHAVDPHLDDYSHAAHPQDWPYEEKVLGWAARPISAMFGPGDFRAGYLAAWWNSDAQRSRVKPPLDTFCDASNSCDPSKITDNDSNDPGMGACALDSGDSDTNPHWLHCWWSKSAEWKNCDTQAECGHQVHRFDTSYPEQPDAASYPPQCSTGLPSNALVVDDVSNGTTPAGSASRGCGAAKSDGTFALTYQPSDIIDADTGQTITTYPGKIDTHQIGAGYGNHFWFTHTRSAESYPPPGDRMKVTGTWKLGKEITDYSGQAKVYAFIPDHGAQTSKAEYRIKHSAGETVNAIDQSSNQSNKWVDLGAYFFDGMTPEVSLHNFNGGDGSADIAFDAIAFVPGDYSGIPSDLTFGDPDITAPDPAAVEPPQSISGDYFSVLPTVSGLSGAARSATGPEGMRLSSAPAKDLKFARDSVGSVSTTSALSCSIGTRSLNYTRTEACLGDDLQFTGTTTGKPKASFDLRHEFQLDPDSDTFTQTVSVKLTSISIPSLTLDIDFGCRGYCEEQTPVWSGSKTFVAGDLHTATVTQKIKWNNATASDGRISPYLTVKGTAGSDTSNPMTAEKSELDVRCDRDVKATPGCVFSSYRPTYVMNEKKFPAAAAHAWLIQNKLPGHYGLRGNNPLTFLTEDVLVPDPPTSTKSIVSHNRDVICPKAWERSKLATMSPELGTGDVPSCDEFPFAASWQSAATKKDWGGQNLKEVSSGEECLNTIAIRGTDGRWSLKPDPRSHVPTWTEPCGRSSMSNNQNTQSMSYMPGWRKQNRVLEGDNYWLEAKRPS
;
A
#
# COMPACT_ATOMS: atom_id res chain seq x y z
N ASP A 1 -12.91 33.62 31.54
CA ASP A 1 -13.22 34.85 30.80
C ASP A 1 -12.55 34.74 29.44
N CYS A 2 -13.29 34.82 28.33
CA CYS A 2 -12.73 34.79 26.98
C CYS A 2 -12.72 36.22 26.44
N GLY A 3 -11.64 36.95 26.69
CA GLY A 3 -11.49 38.33 26.20
C GLY A 3 -11.28 38.39 24.69
N TYR A 4 -11.61 39.53 24.09
CA TYR A 4 -11.56 39.73 22.65
C TYR A 4 -10.24 40.38 22.20
N GLY A 5 -9.66 39.85 21.13
CA GLY A 5 -8.43 40.34 20.48
C GLY A 5 -7.17 40.29 21.35
N ILE A 6 -6.13 41.01 20.93
CA ILE A 6 -4.78 41.03 21.53
C ILE A 6 -4.80 41.42 23.01
N THR A 7 -5.56 42.45 23.38
CA THR A 7 -5.63 42.97 24.74
C THR A 7 -6.62 42.20 25.63
N GLN A 8 -7.30 41.18 25.09
CA GLN A 8 -8.34 40.42 25.80
C GLN A 8 -9.42 41.32 26.42
N ALA A 9 -9.91 42.31 25.67
CA ALA A 9 -10.90 43.25 26.18
C ALA A 9 -12.26 42.58 26.42
N THR A 10 -12.90 42.85 27.57
CA THR A 10 -14.22 42.29 27.93
C THR A 10 -15.26 43.37 28.26
N ASP A 11 -14.83 44.53 28.74
CA ASP A 11 -15.72 45.65 29.10
C ASP A 11 -16.50 46.12 27.87
N GLY A 12 -17.84 46.09 27.98
CA GLY A 12 -18.75 46.49 26.91
C GLY A 12 -18.85 45.49 25.75
N MET A 13 -18.19 44.32 25.83
CA MET A 13 -18.19 43.30 24.76
C MET A 13 -19.30 42.25 24.91
N ARG A 14 -20.09 42.29 26.00
CA ARG A 14 -21.27 41.43 26.15
C ARG A 14 -22.37 41.85 25.20
N LEU A 15 -23.19 40.88 24.77
CA LEU A 15 -24.37 41.14 23.95
C LEU A 15 -25.31 42.11 24.68
N ALA A 16 -25.89 43.06 23.94
CA ALA A 16 -26.88 43.97 24.48
C ALA A 16 -28.04 43.20 25.13
N GLY A 17 -28.42 43.59 26.36
CA GLY A 17 -29.41 42.88 27.17
C GLY A 17 -28.87 41.66 27.95
N LYS A 18 -27.58 41.32 27.79
CA LYS A 18 -26.85 40.31 28.57
C LYS A 18 -25.61 40.89 29.26
N THR A 19 -25.58 42.20 29.50
CA THR A 19 -24.48 42.88 30.19
C THR A 19 -24.51 42.62 31.70
N LYS A 20 -23.36 42.76 32.37
CA LYS A 20 -23.34 42.77 33.85
C LYS A 20 -24.08 44.00 34.38
N GLU A 21 -24.52 43.95 35.64
CA GLU A 21 -25.17 45.10 36.27
C GLU A 21 -24.27 46.35 36.20
N GLY A 22 -24.83 47.47 35.77
CA GLY A 22 -24.10 48.73 35.58
C GLY A 22 -23.21 48.82 34.33
N GLU A 23 -23.13 47.77 33.50
CA GLU A 23 -22.38 47.78 32.24
C GLU A 23 -23.28 48.14 31.05
N THR A 24 -22.78 49.02 30.19
CA THR A 24 -23.39 49.33 28.88
C THR A 24 -22.62 48.62 27.78
N ALA A 25 -23.32 47.85 26.94
CA ALA A 25 -22.72 47.21 25.77
C ALA A 25 -22.25 48.25 24.75
N LEU A 26 -21.09 48.01 24.14
CA LEU A 26 -20.65 48.76 22.98
C LEU A 26 -21.57 48.49 21.78
N PRO A 27 -21.65 49.42 20.82
CA PRO A 27 -22.32 49.17 19.55
C PRO A 27 -21.72 47.94 18.82
N PRO A 28 -22.52 47.11 18.12
CA PRO A 28 -22.04 45.88 17.47
C PRO A 28 -20.83 46.09 16.55
N ALA A 29 -20.84 47.12 15.71
CA ALA A 29 -19.70 47.42 14.83
C ALA A 29 -18.40 47.74 15.60
N THR A 30 -18.51 48.33 16.79
CA THR A 30 -17.36 48.56 17.68
C THR A 30 -16.90 47.28 18.34
N GLN A 31 -17.83 46.39 18.73
CA GLN A 31 -17.48 45.06 19.24
C GLN A 31 -16.75 44.24 18.16
N GLU A 32 -17.22 44.25 16.92
CA GLU A 32 -16.57 43.59 15.79
C GLU A 32 -15.17 44.16 15.54
N ALA A 33 -15.02 45.49 15.53
CA ALA A 33 -13.71 46.13 15.38
C ALA A 33 -12.75 45.74 16.52
N VAL A 34 -13.21 45.79 17.77
CA VAL A 34 -12.39 45.36 18.92
C VAL A 34 -12.05 43.87 18.85
N ALA A 35 -12.91 43.03 18.27
CA ALA A 35 -12.67 41.59 18.19
C ALA A 35 -11.75 41.20 17.01
N LEU A 36 -11.85 41.87 15.87
CA LEU A 36 -11.26 41.42 14.60
C LEU A 36 -10.15 42.33 14.07
N ASP A 37 -10.15 43.61 14.43
CA ASP A 37 -9.15 44.58 14.00
C ASP A 37 -8.11 44.81 15.12
N TYR A 38 -6.87 44.45 14.84
CA TYR A 38 -5.82 44.49 15.84
C TYR A 38 -5.52 45.92 16.32
N ALA A 39 -5.64 46.92 15.45
CA ALA A 39 -5.35 48.31 15.79
C ALA A 39 -6.47 48.90 16.67
N ALA A 40 -7.72 48.63 16.32
CA ALA A 40 -8.88 48.99 17.14
C ALA A 40 -8.83 48.32 18.51
N ASN A 41 -8.45 47.03 18.56
CA ASN A 41 -8.29 46.30 19.81
C ASN A 41 -7.19 46.90 20.70
N ILE A 42 -5.99 47.16 20.16
CA ILE A 42 -4.88 47.78 20.90
C ILE A 42 -5.28 49.16 21.42
N ALA A 43 -5.93 49.99 20.58
CA ALA A 43 -6.40 51.31 20.99
C ALA A 43 -7.44 51.24 22.13
N TYR A 44 -8.35 50.26 22.07
CA TYR A 44 -9.36 50.04 23.11
C TYR A 44 -8.72 49.60 24.43
N GLY A 45 -7.83 48.60 24.40
CA GLY A 45 -7.10 48.16 25.58
C GLY A 45 -6.23 49.25 26.20
N ALA A 46 -5.52 50.05 25.38
CA ALA A 46 -4.76 51.21 25.84
C ALA A 46 -5.65 52.26 26.51
N THR A 47 -6.87 52.46 26.01
CA THR A 47 -7.86 53.36 26.64
C THR A 47 -8.28 52.85 28.01
N ILE A 48 -8.54 51.54 28.17
CA ILE A 48 -8.88 50.94 29.46
C ILE A 48 -7.72 51.11 30.44
N LEU A 49 -6.49 50.73 30.05
CA LEU A 49 -5.30 50.86 30.90
C LEU A 49 -5.05 52.31 31.33
N SER A 50 -5.20 53.27 30.41
CA SER A 50 -5.05 54.69 30.71
C SER A 50 -6.09 55.19 31.73
N ARG A 51 -7.34 54.71 31.65
CA ARG A 51 -8.37 55.02 32.65
C ARG A 51 -8.01 54.45 34.01
N LYS A 52 -7.63 53.16 34.07
CA LYS A 52 -7.22 52.52 35.33
C LYS A 52 -6.03 53.23 35.99
N TRP A 53 -5.03 53.60 35.20
CA TRP A 53 -3.90 54.40 35.64
C TRP A 53 -4.36 55.72 36.29
N ASN A 54 -5.25 56.46 35.63
CA ASN A 54 -5.76 57.73 36.13
C ASN A 54 -6.62 57.55 37.40
N ASP A 55 -7.45 56.51 37.46
CA ASP A 55 -8.28 56.19 38.64
C ASP A 55 -7.40 55.93 39.87
N LEU A 56 -6.32 55.16 39.71
CA LEU A 56 -5.35 54.84 40.76
C LEU A 56 -4.57 56.09 41.20
N HIS A 57 -4.08 56.88 40.24
CA HIS A 57 -3.38 58.13 40.54
C HIS A 57 -4.29 59.13 41.27
N GLY A 58 -5.58 59.17 40.95
CA GLY A 58 -6.57 59.98 41.65
C GLY A 58 -6.81 59.57 43.11
N GLN A 59 -6.41 58.35 43.48
CA GLN A 59 -6.42 57.83 44.86
C GLN A 59 -5.02 57.84 45.50
N GLU A 60 -4.06 58.55 44.91
CA GLU A 60 -2.66 58.62 45.37
C GLU A 60 -1.95 57.25 45.46
N MET A 61 -2.42 56.27 44.68
CA MET A 61 -1.78 54.96 44.57
C MET A 61 -0.80 54.96 43.41
N LYS A 62 0.50 54.86 43.75
CA LYS A 62 1.61 54.86 42.78
C LYS A 62 2.53 53.68 43.04
N VAL A 63 3.16 53.22 41.97
CA VAL A 63 4.28 52.30 42.04
C VAL A 63 5.56 53.07 41.73
N ASN A 64 6.59 52.85 42.54
CA ASN A 64 7.86 53.58 42.54
C ASN A 64 7.62 55.09 42.50
N ASN A 65 8.21 55.81 41.53
CA ASN A 65 8.01 57.24 41.34
C ASN A 65 6.71 57.61 40.58
N GLY A 66 5.93 56.64 40.09
CA GLY A 66 4.67 56.86 39.37
C GLY A 66 4.81 57.56 38.02
N HIS A 67 5.98 57.54 37.39
CA HIS A 67 6.16 58.09 36.04
C HIS A 67 5.75 57.05 34.96
N PRO A 68 4.89 57.40 33.98
CA PRO A 68 4.33 56.44 33.02
C PRO A 68 5.33 55.88 31.99
N GLN A 69 6.56 56.41 31.96
CA GLN A 69 7.63 55.90 31.09
C GLN A 69 8.26 54.60 31.59
N TRP A 70 8.02 54.21 32.84
CA TRP A 70 8.63 53.04 33.45
C TRP A 70 7.61 51.90 33.46
N ILE A 71 7.93 50.77 32.83
CA ILE A 71 6.93 49.71 32.63
C ILE A 71 6.42 49.14 33.97
N GLU A 72 7.28 49.02 34.98
CA GLU A 72 6.91 48.53 36.31
C GLU A 72 5.91 49.45 37.01
N ASN A 73 5.87 50.74 36.68
CA ASN A 73 4.92 51.65 37.31
C ASN A 73 3.47 51.35 36.90
N TRP A 74 3.27 50.63 35.80
CA TRP A 74 1.94 50.21 35.32
C TRP A 74 1.38 49.00 36.09
N PHE A 75 2.13 48.43 37.05
CA PHE A 75 1.74 47.23 37.79
C PHE A 75 0.34 47.32 38.40
N PHE A 76 0.00 48.41 39.09
CA PHE A 76 -1.35 48.59 39.63
C PHE A 76 -2.44 48.72 38.55
N ALA A 77 -2.14 49.39 37.43
CA ALA A 77 -3.11 49.53 36.35
C ALA A 77 -3.38 48.17 35.67
N LEU A 78 -2.35 47.33 35.54
CA LEU A 78 -2.46 45.95 35.03
C LEU A 78 -3.26 45.05 35.99
N TRP A 79 -3.01 45.17 37.30
CA TRP A 79 -3.79 44.49 38.33
C TRP A 79 -5.27 44.90 38.23
N ALA A 80 -5.55 46.21 38.18
CA ALA A 80 -6.90 46.75 38.03
C ALA A 80 -7.57 46.41 36.69
N TYR A 81 -6.79 46.19 35.63
CA TYR A 81 -7.28 45.76 34.32
C TYR A 81 -7.94 44.39 34.40
N ASN A 82 -7.34 43.46 35.15
CA ASN A 82 -7.83 42.08 35.23
C ASN A 82 -8.86 41.86 36.35
N SER A 83 -8.58 42.31 37.58
CA SER A 83 -9.46 42.03 38.74
C SER A 83 -10.30 43.23 39.21
N GLY A 84 -10.19 44.38 38.53
CA GLY A 84 -10.91 45.60 38.89
C GLY A 84 -10.23 46.44 39.99
N PHE A 85 -10.80 47.64 40.22
CA PHE A 85 -10.38 48.60 41.24
C PHE A 85 -11.61 49.12 41.98
N TYR A 86 -11.58 49.10 43.31
CA TYR A 86 -12.67 49.50 44.19
C TYR A 86 -12.31 50.82 44.90
N PRO A 87 -12.59 52.00 44.30
CA PRO A 87 -12.18 53.29 44.85
C PRO A 87 -12.94 53.67 46.13
N ALA A 88 -14.16 53.15 46.32
CA ALA A 88 -14.96 53.34 47.52
C ALA A 88 -14.78 52.16 48.47
N ALA A 89 -14.78 52.45 49.78
CA ALA A 89 -14.74 51.42 50.80
C ALA A 89 -16.07 50.64 50.86
N ASP A 90 -15.96 49.32 51.03
CA ASP A 90 -17.10 48.47 51.36
C ASP A 90 -17.62 48.73 52.79
N SER A 91 -18.67 48.01 53.21
CA SER A 91 -19.27 48.18 54.54
C SER A 91 -18.33 47.88 55.71
N SER A 92 -17.20 47.21 55.46
CA SER A 92 -16.17 46.88 56.45
C SER A 92 -14.90 47.73 56.29
N GLY A 93 -14.89 48.70 55.37
CA GLY A 93 -13.77 49.62 55.17
C GLY A 93 -12.75 49.18 54.13
N HIS A 94 -12.91 48.02 53.48
CA HIS A 94 -11.96 47.53 52.48
C HIS A 94 -12.13 48.28 51.16
N LYS A 95 -11.01 48.69 50.55
CA LYS A 95 -10.97 49.37 49.25
C LYS A 95 -9.67 49.06 48.52
N GLY A 96 -9.61 49.36 47.23
CA GLY A 96 -8.40 49.30 46.43
C GLY A 96 -8.38 48.17 45.40
N LEU A 97 -7.21 47.56 45.21
CA LEU A 97 -6.98 46.46 44.27
C LEU A 97 -7.35 45.12 44.90
N GLY A 98 -8.14 44.31 44.19
CA GLY A 98 -8.71 43.05 44.70
C GLY A 98 -7.66 41.96 44.99
N TRP A 99 -7.96 41.05 45.92
CA TRP A 99 -7.03 40.03 46.42
C TRP A 99 -6.61 38.98 45.38
N THR A 100 -7.43 38.67 44.38
CA THR A 100 -7.15 37.62 43.39
C THR A 100 -5.77 37.78 42.76
N ASN A 101 -5.42 38.98 42.28
CA ASN A 101 -4.12 39.25 41.67
C ASN A 101 -3.05 39.71 42.67
N ASN A 102 -3.29 39.66 43.98
CA ASN A 102 -2.23 39.97 44.93
C ASN A 102 -1.09 38.95 44.79
N PRO A 103 0.18 39.37 44.61
CA PRO A 103 1.32 38.45 44.56
C PRO A 103 1.46 37.50 45.76
N ALA A 104 0.89 37.86 46.92
CA ALA A 104 0.83 37.05 48.14
C ALA A 104 -0.34 36.04 48.18
N ASN A 105 -1.21 36.01 47.16
CA ASN A 105 -2.32 35.09 47.09
C ASN A 105 -1.82 33.66 46.79
N PRO A 106 -2.21 32.65 47.58
CA PRO A 106 -1.81 31.24 47.39
C PRO A 106 -2.33 30.59 46.10
N LEU A 107 -3.18 31.28 45.33
CA LEU A 107 -3.49 30.89 43.95
C LEU A 107 -2.23 30.86 43.06
N TRP A 108 -1.19 31.61 43.43
CA TRP A 108 0.05 31.74 42.68
C TRP A 108 1.19 31.02 43.40
N LYS A 109 2.11 30.40 42.67
CA LYS A 109 3.26 29.70 43.28
C LYS A 109 4.16 30.68 44.03
N ALA A 110 4.43 30.45 45.31
CA ALA A 110 5.28 31.35 46.08
C ALA A 110 6.73 31.37 45.55
N ASN A 111 7.33 30.22 45.27
CA ASN A 111 8.70 30.12 44.74
C ASN A 111 8.89 30.53 43.25
N ARG A 112 7.89 31.15 42.60
CA ARG A 112 7.97 31.52 41.18
C ARG A 112 9.04 32.58 40.91
N VAL A 113 9.84 32.40 39.86
CA VAL A 113 10.70 33.45 39.27
C VAL A 113 9.85 34.44 38.45
N PRO A 114 10.37 35.56 37.91
CA PRO A 114 9.61 36.35 36.94
C PRO A 114 9.07 35.46 35.80
N PHE A 115 7.86 35.75 35.32
CA PHE A 115 7.24 34.93 34.27
C PHE A 115 8.16 34.86 33.03
N LEU A 116 8.27 33.65 32.45
CA LEU A 116 9.20 33.28 31.37
C LEU A 116 10.70 33.37 31.66
N GLN A 117 11.14 33.70 32.87
CA GLN A 117 12.57 33.65 33.21
C GLN A 117 13.00 32.21 33.54
N HIS A 118 14.11 31.76 32.99
CA HIS A 118 14.67 30.47 33.37
C HIS A 118 15.12 30.47 34.84
N ALA A 119 14.75 29.43 35.59
CA ALA A 119 14.87 29.41 37.05
C ALA A 119 16.33 29.45 37.57
N VAL A 120 17.28 28.90 36.80
CA VAL A 120 18.69 28.77 37.19
C VAL A 120 19.58 29.81 36.50
N ASP A 121 19.19 30.27 35.32
CA ASP A 121 19.98 31.21 34.51
C ASP A 121 19.09 32.39 34.09
N PRO A 122 19.20 33.55 34.75
CA PRO A 122 18.35 34.70 34.47
C PRO A 122 18.55 35.29 33.06
N HIS A 123 19.59 34.89 32.32
CA HIS A 123 19.80 35.33 30.94
C HIS A 123 18.93 34.56 29.93
N LEU A 124 18.47 33.37 30.29
CA LEU A 124 17.68 32.50 29.42
C LEU A 124 16.17 32.68 29.66
N ASP A 125 15.40 32.42 28.60
CA ASP A 125 13.95 32.36 28.65
C ASP A 125 13.49 30.91 28.90
N ASP A 126 12.39 30.75 29.62
CA ASP A 126 11.71 29.47 29.84
C ASP A 126 10.25 29.57 29.40
N TYR A 127 10.00 29.18 28.15
CA TYR A 127 8.66 29.20 27.57
C TYR A 127 7.75 28.09 28.12
N SER A 128 8.26 27.14 28.92
CA SER A 128 7.41 26.14 29.58
C SER A 128 6.45 26.77 30.59
N HIS A 129 6.79 27.94 31.13
CA HIS A 129 5.89 28.72 31.99
C HIS A 129 4.58 29.08 31.27
N ALA A 130 4.59 29.24 29.94
CA ALA A 130 3.39 29.53 29.16
C ALA A 130 2.39 28.35 29.10
N ALA A 131 2.80 27.12 29.47
CA ALA A 131 1.90 26.00 29.65
C ALA A 131 1.20 26.01 31.02
N HIS A 132 1.77 26.72 32.01
CA HIS A 132 1.21 26.90 33.35
C HIS A 132 1.13 28.40 33.75
N PRO A 133 0.50 29.26 32.93
CA PRO A 133 0.51 30.70 33.19
C PRO A 133 -0.27 31.07 34.45
N GLN A 134 -1.14 30.19 34.94
CA GLN A 134 -1.91 30.29 36.17
C GLN A 134 -1.05 30.19 37.45
N ASP A 135 0.26 29.95 37.36
CA ASP A 135 1.13 30.00 38.53
C ASP A 135 1.56 31.44 38.90
N TRP A 136 1.24 32.44 38.06
CA TRP A 136 1.56 33.87 38.25
C TRP A 136 0.27 34.72 38.32
N PRO A 137 0.29 35.88 39.01
CA PRO A 137 -0.77 36.88 38.86
C PRO A 137 -0.68 37.60 37.50
N TYR A 138 -1.78 38.25 37.10
CA TYR A 138 -1.92 38.81 35.75
C TYR A 138 -0.84 39.83 35.38
N GLU A 139 -0.56 40.78 36.27
CA GLU A 139 0.41 41.85 36.04
C GLU A 139 1.86 41.34 35.97
N GLU A 140 2.20 40.27 36.71
CA GLU A 140 3.50 39.60 36.55
C GLU A 140 3.62 38.89 35.20
N LYS A 141 2.54 38.33 34.65
CA LYS A 141 2.53 37.73 33.30
C LYS A 141 2.77 38.78 32.23
N VAL A 142 2.05 39.91 32.30
CA VAL A 142 2.17 40.98 31.29
C VAL A 142 3.57 41.58 31.32
N LEU A 143 4.13 41.85 32.50
CA LEU A 143 5.48 42.35 32.61
C LEU A 143 6.55 41.31 32.24
N GLY A 144 6.31 40.03 32.50
CA GLY A 144 7.15 38.93 32.02
C GLY A 144 7.19 38.87 30.49
N TRP A 145 6.04 38.94 29.82
CA TRP A 145 5.94 39.05 28.36
C TRP A 145 6.63 40.30 27.82
N ALA A 146 6.44 41.45 28.46
CA ALA A 146 7.14 42.69 28.10
C ALA A 146 8.67 42.52 28.22
N ALA A 147 9.13 41.80 29.25
CA ALA A 147 10.55 41.51 29.43
C ALA A 147 11.08 40.46 28.46
N ARG A 148 10.29 39.43 28.12
CA ARG A 148 10.69 38.21 27.41
C ARG A 148 9.63 37.87 26.36
N PRO A 149 9.80 38.33 25.11
CA PRO A 149 8.80 38.17 24.07
C PRO A 149 8.64 36.70 23.67
N ILE A 150 7.49 36.34 23.12
CA ILE A 150 7.26 34.98 22.60
C ILE A 150 8.24 34.65 21.47
N SER A 151 8.76 33.44 21.45
CA SER A 151 9.43 32.90 20.26
C SER A 151 8.38 32.60 19.19
N ALA A 152 8.41 33.32 18.08
CA ALA A 152 7.48 33.22 16.97
C ALA A 152 8.20 32.79 15.69
N MET A 153 7.53 31.99 14.89
CA MET A 153 8.02 31.50 13.60
C MET A 153 7.56 32.45 12.49
N PHE A 154 8.48 33.21 11.91
CA PHE A 154 8.18 34.18 10.83
C PHE A 154 8.08 33.50 9.46
N GLY A 155 8.66 32.30 9.34
CA GLY A 155 8.54 31.40 8.21
C GLY A 155 9.18 30.05 8.52
N PRO A 156 9.14 29.08 7.59
CA PRO A 156 9.77 27.76 7.74
C PRO A 156 11.20 27.84 8.30
N GLY A 157 11.40 27.37 9.54
CA GLY A 157 12.69 27.35 10.25
C GLY A 157 13.19 28.69 10.83
N ASP A 158 12.48 29.80 10.65
CA ASP A 158 12.91 31.14 11.09
C ASP A 158 12.19 31.59 12.37
N PHE A 159 12.74 31.20 13.52
CA PHE A 159 12.24 31.60 14.85
C PHE A 159 12.92 32.88 15.34
N ARG A 160 12.10 33.86 15.75
CA ARG A 160 12.53 35.16 16.27
C ARG A 160 11.62 35.60 17.41
N ALA A 161 11.99 36.67 18.11
CA ALA A 161 11.07 37.34 19.02
C ALA A 161 9.84 37.85 18.25
N GLY A 162 8.64 37.48 18.69
CA GLY A 162 7.37 37.85 18.05
C GLY A 162 7.04 39.34 18.13
N TYR A 163 7.65 40.06 19.07
CA TYR A 163 7.60 41.51 19.19
C TYR A 163 8.90 42.04 19.83
N LEU A 164 9.12 43.36 19.74
CA LEU A 164 10.26 44.00 20.38
C LEU A 164 10.07 44.00 21.90
N ALA A 165 11.01 43.39 22.62
CA ALA A 165 11.03 43.39 24.08
C ALA A 165 11.26 44.80 24.64
N ALA A 166 10.75 45.04 25.84
CA ALA A 166 11.26 46.09 26.70
C ALA A 166 12.73 45.78 27.08
N TRP A 167 13.48 46.80 27.52
CA TRP A 167 14.89 46.64 27.87
C TRP A 167 15.23 47.28 29.22
N TRP A 168 16.29 46.79 29.85
CA TRP A 168 16.83 47.25 31.13
C TRP A 168 18.33 47.48 31.01
N ASN A 169 18.91 48.25 31.93
CA ASN A 169 20.35 48.51 31.96
C ASN A 169 21.18 47.28 32.40
N SER A 170 20.55 46.24 32.94
CA SER A 170 21.18 44.96 33.28
C SER A 170 20.16 43.83 33.40
N ASP A 171 20.61 42.59 33.24
CA ASP A 171 19.77 41.40 33.45
C ASP A 171 19.33 41.22 34.91
N ALA A 172 20.12 41.72 35.87
CA ALA A 172 19.73 41.74 37.27
C ALA A 172 18.51 42.64 37.51
N GLN A 173 18.44 43.79 36.83
CA GLN A 173 17.28 44.68 36.89
C GLN A 173 16.08 44.08 36.15
N ARG A 174 16.29 43.46 34.98
CA ARG A 174 15.25 42.70 34.26
C ARG A 174 14.66 41.57 35.12
N SER A 175 15.50 40.88 35.87
CA SER A 175 15.09 39.79 36.78
C SER A 175 14.32 40.26 38.01
N ARG A 176 14.27 41.57 38.27
CA ARG A 176 13.48 42.20 39.34
C ARG A 176 12.24 42.93 38.78
N VAL A 177 11.80 42.60 37.57
CA VAL A 177 10.60 43.20 36.97
C VAL A 177 9.34 42.94 37.82
N LYS A 178 9.26 41.77 38.47
CA LYS A 178 8.24 41.50 39.50
C LYS A 178 8.71 42.01 40.87
N PRO A 179 7.80 42.45 41.75
CA PRO A 179 8.12 42.80 43.12
C PRO A 179 8.40 41.56 43.99
N PRO A 180 9.04 41.72 45.17
CA PRO A 180 8.97 40.74 46.25
C PRO A 180 7.52 40.38 46.60
N LEU A 181 7.26 39.13 46.98
CA LEU A 181 5.89 38.61 47.15
C LEU A 181 5.11 39.30 48.27
N ASP A 182 5.81 39.79 49.29
CA ASP A 182 5.26 40.44 50.48
C ASP A 182 5.02 41.95 50.29
N THR A 183 5.39 42.53 49.14
CA THR A 183 5.30 43.97 48.86
C THR A 183 3.90 44.55 49.11
N PHE A 184 2.85 43.76 48.87
CA PHE A 184 1.44 44.16 49.00
C PHE A 184 0.70 43.38 50.09
N CYS A 185 1.44 42.91 51.09
CA CYS A 185 0.91 42.13 52.21
C CYS A 185 1.38 42.71 53.54
N ASP A 186 0.51 43.49 54.19
CA ASP A 186 0.78 44.01 55.52
C ASP A 186 -0.48 44.09 56.39
N ALA A 187 -0.33 44.53 57.63
CA ALA A 187 -1.46 44.66 58.56
C ALA A 187 -2.55 45.64 58.10
N SER A 188 -2.29 46.53 57.12
CA SER A 188 -3.29 47.49 56.63
C SER A 188 -4.31 46.90 55.67
N ASN A 189 -4.01 45.76 55.05
CA ASN A 189 -4.96 45.00 54.24
C ASN A 189 -5.26 43.64 54.87
N SER A 190 -5.09 43.49 56.19
CA SER A 190 -5.36 42.24 56.91
C SER A 190 -4.54 41.05 56.38
N CYS A 191 -3.29 41.31 55.97
CA CYS A 191 -2.41 40.31 55.38
C CYS A 191 -1.19 40.01 56.26
N ASP A 192 -0.87 38.73 56.44
CA ASP A 192 0.29 38.22 57.17
C ASP A 192 1.36 37.68 56.20
N PRO A 193 2.45 38.41 55.95
CA PRO A 193 3.48 38.00 55.00
C PRO A 193 4.26 36.77 55.45
N SER A 194 4.25 36.40 56.74
CA SER A 194 4.93 35.20 57.23
C SER A 194 4.28 33.89 56.76
N LYS A 195 3.06 33.98 56.23
CA LYS A 195 2.27 32.85 55.74
C LYS A 195 2.50 32.56 54.25
N ILE A 196 3.21 33.42 53.53
CA ILE A 196 3.49 33.24 52.09
C ILE A 196 4.51 32.09 51.93
N THR A 197 4.04 30.91 51.50
CA THR A 197 4.88 29.71 51.35
C THR A 197 4.38 28.82 50.21
N ASP A 198 5.17 27.83 49.77
CA ASP A 198 4.73 26.92 48.69
C ASP A 198 3.53 26.00 49.07
N ASN A 199 3.13 25.96 50.35
CA ASN A 199 2.04 25.13 50.85
C ASN A 199 0.87 25.96 51.43
N ASP A 200 0.81 27.26 51.16
CA ASP A 200 -0.30 28.10 51.60
C ASP A 200 -1.58 27.82 50.79
N SER A 201 -2.73 28.19 51.33
CA SER A 201 -4.04 28.08 50.66
C SER A 201 -4.97 29.19 51.12
N ASN A 202 -6.03 29.48 50.35
CA ASN A 202 -7.09 30.41 50.79
C ASN A 202 -8.07 29.73 51.77
N ASP A 203 -7.71 28.58 52.36
CA ASP A 203 -8.49 27.95 53.42
C ASP A 203 -8.28 28.70 54.75
N PRO A 204 -9.28 28.71 55.66
CA PRO A 204 -9.20 29.42 56.93
C PRO A 204 -7.93 29.15 57.75
N GLY A 205 -7.13 30.19 57.97
CA GLY A 205 -5.88 30.19 58.76
C GLY A 205 -4.62 29.71 58.02
N MET A 206 -4.76 29.30 56.75
CA MET A 206 -3.70 28.65 55.96
C MET A 206 -3.01 29.58 54.96
N GLY A 207 -3.54 30.79 54.74
CA GLY A 207 -3.02 31.75 53.76
C GLY A 207 -2.56 33.07 54.38
N ALA A 208 -2.00 33.93 53.53
CA ALA A 208 -1.57 35.27 53.93
C ALA A 208 -2.74 36.22 54.20
N CYS A 209 -3.91 36.06 53.56
CA CYS A 209 -5.08 36.88 53.87
C CYS A 209 -5.80 36.37 55.11
N ALA A 210 -5.86 37.20 56.17
CA ALA A 210 -6.53 36.84 57.42
C ALA A 210 -8.07 36.96 57.35
N LEU A 211 -8.63 37.35 56.20
CA LEU A 211 -10.08 37.47 55.95
C LEU A 211 -10.61 36.25 55.19
N ASP A 212 -10.16 35.05 55.55
CA ASP A 212 -10.42 33.78 54.87
C ASP A 212 -11.55 32.95 55.50
N SER A 213 -12.21 33.47 56.55
CA SER A 213 -13.33 32.79 57.20
C SER A 213 -14.60 32.80 56.34
N GLY A 214 -15.20 31.63 56.14
CA GLY A 214 -16.41 31.44 55.32
C GLY A 214 -16.07 31.26 53.84
N ASP A 215 -17.00 31.68 52.99
CA ASP A 215 -16.88 31.70 51.53
C ASP A 215 -17.64 32.91 50.95
N SER A 216 -17.67 33.05 49.64
CA SER A 216 -18.37 34.16 48.96
C SER A 216 -19.88 34.21 49.20
N ASP A 217 -20.52 33.10 49.62
CA ASP A 217 -21.96 33.03 49.87
C ASP A 217 -22.31 33.39 51.32
N THR A 218 -21.41 33.08 52.25
CA THR A 218 -21.61 33.21 53.69
C THR A 218 -20.93 34.44 54.29
N ASN A 219 -19.92 35.00 53.62
CA ASN A 219 -19.20 36.18 54.03
C ASN A 219 -18.93 37.12 52.84
N PRO A 220 -19.61 38.27 52.75
CA PRO A 220 -19.44 39.23 51.65
C PRO A 220 -18.08 39.95 51.68
N HIS A 221 -17.26 39.73 52.70
CA HIS A 221 -15.90 40.25 52.82
C HIS A 221 -14.83 39.16 52.76
N TRP A 222 -15.22 37.93 52.37
CA TRP A 222 -14.29 36.82 52.21
C TRP A 222 -13.19 37.18 51.20
N LEU A 223 -11.94 37.07 51.64
CA LEU A 223 -10.74 37.44 50.92
C LEU A 223 -10.66 38.92 50.49
N HIS A 224 -11.27 39.84 51.23
CA HIS A 224 -11.17 41.29 50.99
C HIS A 224 -9.86 41.92 51.49
N CYS A 225 -8.73 41.20 51.42
CA CYS A 225 -7.39 41.72 51.74
C CYS A 225 -6.85 42.67 50.66
N TRP A 226 -7.65 43.68 50.29
CA TRP A 226 -7.45 44.57 49.15
C TRP A 226 -6.36 45.59 49.42
N TRP A 227 -5.50 45.84 48.42
CA TRP A 227 -4.37 46.75 48.55
C TRP A 227 -4.74 48.18 48.14
N SER A 228 -4.43 49.17 48.98
CA SER A 228 -4.83 50.58 48.76
C SER A 228 -3.75 51.63 49.00
N LYS A 229 -2.46 51.22 49.00
CA LYS A 229 -1.31 52.12 49.23
C LYS A 229 -0.41 52.23 48.01
N SER A 230 0.46 53.23 48.01
CA SER A 230 1.63 53.25 47.13
C SER A 230 2.66 52.19 47.54
N ALA A 231 3.47 51.71 46.59
CA ALA A 231 4.53 50.73 46.84
C ALA A 231 5.78 51.05 46.01
N GLU A 232 6.96 50.66 46.48
CA GLU A 232 8.24 50.88 45.79
C GLU A 232 9.15 49.67 45.98
N TRP A 233 9.69 49.14 44.88
CA TRP A 233 10.72 48.08 44.91
C TRP A 233 11.89 48.36 43.96
N LYS A 234 11.80 49.41 43.15
CA LYS A 234 12.86 49.88 42.26
C LYS A 234 12.98 51.39 42.30
N ASN A 235 14.22 51.86 42.21
CA ASN A 235 14.53 53.26 42.02
C ASN A 235 14.69 53.57 40.53
N CYS A 236 13.58 53.97 39.90
CA CYS A 236 13.55 54.20 38.45
C CYS A 236 14.38 55.41 38.00
N ASP A 237 14.34 56.54 38.72
CA ASP A 237 14.93 57.79 38.22
C ASP A 237 16.39 57.97 38.59
N THR A 238 16.79 57.72 39.84
CA THR A 238 18.15 57.99 40.28
C THR A 238 19.11 56.81 40.08
N GLN A 239 18.59 55.59 39.99
CA GLN A 239 19.39 54.37 39.74
C GLN A 239 19.07 53.67 38.42
N ALA A 240 18.10 54.17 37.63
CA ALA A 240 17.73 53.62 36.33
C ALA A 240 17.46 52.09 36.36
N GLU A 241 16.76 51.63 37.41
CA GLU A 241 16.50 50.21 37.65
C GLU A 241 15.27 49.66 36.90
N CYS A 242 14.42 50.54 36.40
CA CYS A 242 13.15 50.20 35.76
C CYS A 242 13.33 49.95 34.26
N GLY A 243 12.37 49.23 33.68
CA GLY A 243 12.36 48.85 32.28
C GLY A 243 11.88 49.97 31.37
N HIS A 244 12.50 50.05 30.21
CA HIS A 244 12.17 50.99 29.15
C HIS A 244 11.35 50.28 28.08
N GLN A 245 10.25 50.91 27.68
CA GLN A 245 9.43 50.44 26.57
C GLN A 245 10.05 50.78 25.21
N VAL A 246 9.70 49.99 24.20
CA VAL A 246 10.05 50.25 22.78
C VAL A 246 8.76 50.52 22.01
N HIS A 247 8.52 51.79 21.65
CA HIS A 247 7.39 52.17 20.80
C HIS A 247 7.80 52.12 19.33
N ARG A 248 7.44 51.02 18.65
CA ARG A 248 7.71 50.85 17.20
C ARG A 248 6.63 51.47 16.31
N PHE A 249 5.36 51.32 16.69
CA PHE A 249 4.21 51.74 15.90
C PHE A 249 3.67 53.07 16.43
N ASP A 250 4.28 54.18 16.01
CA ASP A 250 3.75 55.51 16.27
C ASP A 250 2.65 55.89 15.25
N THR A 251 2.04 57.06 15.43
CA THR A 251 0.95 57.55 14.56
C THR A 251 1.36 57.82 13.10
N SER A 252 2.64 57.77 12.77
CA SER A 252 3.18 57.96 11.42
C SER A 252 3.68 56.66 10.77
N TYR A 253 3.72 55.56 11.53
CA TYR A 253 4.27 54.30 11.07
C TYR A 253 3.28 53.60 10.11
N PRO A 254 3.70 53.18 8.90
CA PRO A 254 2.80 52.53 7.94
C PRO A 254 2.43 51.12 8.40
N GLU A 255 1.22 50.70 8.02
CA GLU A 255 0.75 49.32 8.11
C GLU A 255 1.84 48.36 7.58
N GLN A 256 2.14 47.30 8.32
CA GLN A 256 3.14 46.35 7.84
C GLN A 256 2.59 45.59 6.62
N PRO A 257 3.43 45.36 5.60
CA PRO A 257 2.99 44.61 4.43
C PRO A 257 2.64 43.17 4.83
N ASP A 258 1.56 42.67 4.25
CA ASP A 258 1.13 41.27 4.37
C ASP A 258 2.23 40.34 3.79
N ALA A 259 2.79 39.48 4.63
CA ALA A 259 3.87 38.57 4.24
C ALA A 259 3.33 37.25 3.65
N ALA A 260 4.06 36.66 2.71
CA ALA A 260 3.70 35.41 2.03
C ALA A 260 4.63 34.24 2.45
N SER A 261 4.69 33.96 3.76
CA SER A 261 5.61 32.94 4.31
C SER A 261 5.32 31.51 3.82
N TYR A 262 4.09 31.24 3.41
CA TYR A 262 3.64 29.98 2.83
C TYR A 262 2.90 30.27 1.51
N PRO A 263 3.59 30.29 0.36
CA PRO A 263 2.97 30.60 -0.92
C PRO A 263 2.03 29.45 -1.36
N PRO A 264 0.86 29.76 -1.95
CA PRO A 264 -0.05 28.73 -2.42
C PRO A 264 0.38 28.11 -3.74
N GLN A 265 -0.23 26.98 -4.08
CA GLN A 265 -0.16 26.37 -5.40
C GLN A 265 -1.40 26.71 -6.22
N CYS A 266 -1.23 27.56 -7.24
CA CYS A 266 -2.34 28.02 -8.09
C CYS A 266 -2.52 27.20 -9.37
N SER A 267 -1.55 26.37 -9.73
CA SER A 267 -1.66 25.47 -10.89
C SER A 267 -2.03 24.07 -10.43
N THR A 268 -2.90 23.39 -11.17
CA THR A 268 -3.22 21.99 -10.86
C THR A 268 -2.02 21.08 -11.14
N GLY A 269 -1.28 21.29 -12.23
CA GLY A 269 -0.23 20.35 -12.67
C GLY A 269 -0.77 18.97 -13.11
N LEU A 270 -2.10 18.82 -13.18
CA LEU A 270 -2.81 17.62 -13.62
C LEU A 270 -3.20 17.74 -15.11
N PRO A 271 -3.59 16.62 -15.76
CA PRO A 271 -4.14 16.65 -17.12
C PRO A 271 -5.32 17.63 -17.27
N SER A 272 -5.51 18.17 -18.47
CA SER A 272 -6.50 19.23 -18.72
C SER A 272 -7.96 18.82 -18.52
N ASN A 273 -8.24 17.52 -18.46
CA ASN A 273 -9.56 16.97 -18.18
C ASN A 273 -9.78 16.63 -16.69
N ALA A 274 -8.84 16.95 -15.81
CA ALA A 274 -8.99 16.80 -14.37
C ALA A 274 -10.15 17.66 -13.84
N LEU A 275 -10.97 17.06 -12.99
CA LEU A 275 -12.09 17.68 -12.32
C LEU A 275 -11.72 17.82 -10.84
N VAL A 276 -11.54 19.05 -10.35
CA VAL A 276 -10.99 19.32 -9.02
C VAL A 276 -12.11 19.79 -8.10
N VAL A 277 -12.32 19.09 -6.99
CA VAL A 277 -13.18 19.52 -5.90
C VAL A 277 -12.29 20.12 -4.82
N ASP A 278 -12.36 21.44 -4.69
CA ASP A 278 -11.64 22.26 -3.72
C ASP A 278 -12.33 22.22 -2.34
N ASP A 279 -11.61 22.58 -1.26
CA ASP A 279 -12.16 22.62 0.10
C ASP A 279 -13.00 23.87 0.41
N VAL A 280 -13.02 24.85 -0.50
CA VAL A 280 -13.99 25.95 -0.46
C VAL A 280 -14.94 25.92 -1.67
N SER A 281 -16.08 26.60 -1.53
CA SER A 281 -17.09 26.66 -2.61
C SER A 281 -16.55 27.39 -3.83
N ASN A 282 -16.96 26.95 -5.03
CA ASN A 282 -16.59 27.62 -6.28
C ASN A 282 -16.93 29.12 -6.24
N GLY A 283 -15.96 29.97 -6.58
CA GLY A 283 -16.09 31.44 -6.53
C GLY A 283 -15.69 32.08 -5.19
N THR A 284 -15.39 31.29 -4.15
CA THR A 284 -14.89 31.82 -2.86
C THR A 284 -13.53 32.46 -3.06
N THR A 285 -13.30 33.65 -2.52
CA THR A 285 -11.97 34.28 -2.49
C THR A 285 -11.39 34.13 -1.10
N PRO A 286 -10.32 33.33 -0.91
CA PRO A 286 -9.66 33.19 0.39
C PRO A 286 -9.18 34.55 0.94
N ALA A 287 -9.15 34.68 2.27
CA ALA A 287 -8.71 35.90 2.94
C ALA A 287 -7.22 36.21 2.68
N GLY A 288 -6.85 37.49 2.74
CA GLY A 288 -5.49 37.98 2.49
C GLY A 288 -5.40 38.92 1.29
N SER A 289 -4.20 39.45 1.02
CA SER A 289 -3.97 40.33 -0.12
C SER A 289 -4.10 39.60 -1.47
N ALA A 290 -4.52 40.32 -2.52
CA ALA A 290 -4.66 39.75 -3.87
C ALA A 290 -3.35 39.16 -4.43
N SER A 291 -2.20 39.65 -3.96
CA SER A 291 -0.87 39.13 -4.31
C SER A 291 -0.54 37.77 -3.71
N ARG A 292 -1.29 37.32 -2.69
CA ARG A 292 -1.11 36.01 -2.05
C ARG A 292 -2.04 34.94 -2.58
N GLY A 293 -3.19 35.30 -3.14
CA GLY A 293 -4.22 34.34 -3.53
C GLY A 293 -4.11 33.84 -4.96
N CYS A 294 -4.81 32.74 -5.26
CA CYS A 294 -4.97 32.21 -6.62
C CYS A 294 -6.18 32.82 -7.36
N GLY A 295 -6.73 33.92 -6.84
CA GLY A 295 -8.03 34.46 -7.24
C GLY A 295 -9.18 33.68 -6.57
N ALA A 296 -10.37 33.78 -7.16
CA ALA A 296 -11.51 33.01 -6.71
C ALA A 296 -11.30 31.50 -6.98
N ALA A 297 -11.57 30.67 -5.98
CA ALA A 297 -11.43 29.22 -6.04
C ALA A 297 -12.27 28.62 -7.17
N LYS A 298 -11.71 27.61 -7.84
CA LYS A 298 -12.39 26.83 -8.88
C LYS A 298 -12.65 25.43 -8.34
N SER A 299 -13.92 25.05 -8.25
CA SER A 299 -14.33 23.75 -7.74
C SER A 299 -15.41 23.14 -8.64
N ASP A 300 -15.20 21.90 -9.07
CA ASP A 300 -16.11 21.10 -9.87
C ASP A 300 -17.16 20.36 -9.02
N GLY A 301 -17.23 20.65 -7.71
CA GLY A 301 -18.11 19.96 -6.78
C GLY A 301 -18.29 20.69 -5.45
N THR A 302 -18.53 19.91 -4.41
CA THR A 302 -18.76 20.42 -3.05
C THR A 302 -17.86 19.74 -2.03
N PHE A 303 -17.34 20.53 -1.11
CA PHE A 303 -16.71 20.03 0.11
C PHE A 303 -17.60 20.31 1.33
N ALA A 304 -17.66 19.36 2.26
CA ALA A 304 -18.37 19.53 3.52
C ALA A 304 -17.59 18.93 4.69
N LEU A 305 -17.58 19.65 5.81
CA LEU A 305 -17.11 19.15 7.10
C LEU A 305 -18.31 18.69 7.94
N THR A 306 -18.23 17.46 8.43
CA THR A 306 -19.18 16.89 9.38
C THR A 306 -18.49 16.60 10.70
N TYR A 307 -19.22 16.80 11.80
CA TYR A 307 -18.70 16.74 13.17
C TYR A 307 -19.52 15.77 13.99
N GLN A 308 -18.84 14.96 14.81
CA GLN A 308 -19.52 14.05 15.73
C GLN A 308 -20.28 14.85 16.80
N PRO A 309 -21.60 14.64 16.97
CA PRO A 309 -22.36 15.27 18.05
C PRO A 309 -22.01 14.67 19.42
N SER A 310 -22.05 15.48 20.47
CA SER A 310 -21.86 15.07 21.85
C SER A 310 -22.85 15.81 22.75
N ASP A 311 -23.69 15.06 23.45
CA ASP A 311 -24.67 15.63 24.38
C ASP A 311 -24.04 15.86 25.76
N ILE A 312 -24.22 17.07 26.30
CA ILE A 312 -23.83 17.43 27.67
C ILE A 312 -25.05 17.88 28.47
N ILE A 313 -25.01 17.76 29.79
CA ILE A 313 -26.03 18.33 30.68
C ILE A 313 -25.50 19.68 31.18
N ASP A 314 -26.24 20.73 30.92
CA ASP A 314 -25.97 22.06 31.46
C ASP A 314 -26.12 22.05 32.98
N ALA A 315 -25.06 22.43 33.70
CA ALA A 315 -25.01 22.31 35.15
C ALA A 315 -25.99 23.27 35.86
N ASP A 316 -26.30 24.42 35.25
CA ASP A 316 -27.12 25.47 35.86
C ASP A 316 -28.62 25.24 35.60
N THR A 317 -28.97 24.70 34.45
CA THR A 317 -30.36 24.52 33.99
C THR A 317 -30.82 23.07 33.97
N GLY A 318 -29.90 22.10 34.05
CA GLY A 318 -30.18 20.67 33.94
C GLY A 318 -30.61 20.21 32.54
N GLN A 319 -30.51 21.07 31.52
CA GLN A 319 -30.93 20.76 30.15
C GLN A 319 -29.86 19.98 29.39
N THR A 320 -30.28 19.04 28.54
CA THR A 320 -29.38 18.39 27.58
C THR A 320 -29.12 19.34 26.40
N ILE A 321 -27.84 19.59 26.12
CA ILE A 321 -27.38 20.41 25.01
C ILE A 321 -26.51 19.54 24.09
N THR A 322 -26.86 19.47 22.80
CA THR A 322 -25.99 18.85 21.78
C THR A 322 -24.88 19.82 21.40
N THR A 323 -23.65 19.38 21.58
CA THR A 323 -22.42 20.11 21.24
C THR A 323 -21.65 19.40 20.14
N TYR A 324 -20.65 20.07 19.56
CA TYR A 324 -19.78 19.54 18.52
C TYR A 324 -18.32 19.82 18.86
N PRO A 325 -17.72 19.07 19.81
CA PRO A 325 -16.36 19.35 20.30
C PRO A 325 -15.30 19.40 19.19
N GLY A 326 -15.44 18.58 18.14
CA GLY A 326 -14.55 18.62 16.97
C GLY A 326 -14.45 19.99 16.28
N LYS A 327 -15.46 20.87 16.39
CA LYS A 327 -15.39 22.24 15.83
C LYS A 327 -14.34 23.11 16.52
N ILE A 328 -14.01 22.82 17.78
CA ILE A 328 -12.99 23.55 18.54
C ILE A 328 -11.59 23.21 18.02
N ASP A 329 -11.42 22.00 17.50
CA ASP A 329 -10.14 21.44 17.02
C ASP A 329 -10.04 21.44 15.49
N THR A 330 -10.82 22.28 14.81
CA THR A 330 -10.79 22.45 13.36
C THR A 330 -10.24 23.81 13.01
N HIS A 331 -9.18 23.82 12.23
CA HIS A 331 -8.36 24.98 11.93
C HIS A 331 -8.27 25.18 10.42
N GLN A 332 -7.89 26.39 9.98
CA GLN A 332 -7.69 26.72 8.56
C GLN A 332 -6.39 27.50 8.37
N ILE A 333 -5.74 27.33 7.22
CA ILE A 333 -4.53 28.06 6.86
C ILE A 333 -4.63 28.56 5.41
N GLY A 334 -4.19 29.79 5.17
CA GLY A 334 -4.03 30.35 3.83
C GLY A 334 -2.71 29.92 3.18
N ALA A 335 -2.72 28.73 2.56
CA ALA A 335 -1.65 28.13 1.76
C ALA A 335 -2.23 26.92 1.00
N GLY A 336 -1.41 25.95 0.56
CA GLY A 336 -1.93 24.77 -0.14
C GLY A 336 -2.46 25.08 -1.54
N TYR A 337 -3.30 24.21 -2.09
CA TYR A 337 -3.96 24.46 -3.37
C TYR A 337 -5.01 25.57 -3.20
N GLY A 338 -5.08 26.49 -4.15
CA GLY A 338 -6.08 27.57 -4.09
C GLY A 338 -5.89 28.62 -2.98
N ASN A 339 -4.84 28.52 -2.14
CA ASN A 339 -4.57 29.38 -0.98
C ASN A 339 -5.54 29.18 0.20
N HIS A 340 -6.05 27.96 0.37
CA HIS A 340 -6.82 27.58 1.54
C HIS A 340 -6.73 26.07 1.77
N PHE A 341 -6.65 25.65 3.03
CA PHE A 341 -6.97 24.27 3.42
C PHE A 341 -7.43 24.22 4.89
N TRP A 342 -8.18 23.19 5.25
CA TRP A 342 -8.53 22.88 6.64
C TRP A 342 -7.57 21.85 7.22
N PHE A 343 -7.36 21.88 8.54
CA PHE A 343 -6.69 20.78 9.23
C PHE A 343 -7.26 20.56 10.64
N THR A 344 -6.98 19.40 11.19
CA THR A 344 -7.27 19.02 12.58
C THR A 344 -6.17 18.05 13.05
N HIS A 345 -6.29 17.49 14.25
CA HIS A 345 -5.30 16.57 14.80
C HIS A 345 -5.80 15.13 14.81
N THR A 346 -4.91 14.17 14.54
CA THR A 346 -5.26 12.75 14.56
C THR A 346 -5.46 12.23 15.97
N ARG A 347 -6.54 11.47 16.18
CA ARG A 347 -6.99 11.04 17.50
C ARG A 347 -7.42 9.58 17.52
N SER A 348 -7.48 9.04 18.73
CA SER A 348 -8.04 7.72 19.05
C SER A 348 -9.29 7.89 19.90
N ALA A 349 -10.19 6.89 19.89
CA ALA A 349 -11.37 6.92 20.74
C ALA A 349 -10.99 6.99 22.23
N GLU A 350 -11.55 7.97 22.94
CA GLU A 350 -11.37 8.15 24.37
C GLU A 350 -12.42 7.35 25.16
N SER A 351 -12.07 6.94 26.39
CA SER A 351 -13.00 6.20 27.26
C SER A 351 -14.06 7.10 27.92
N TYR A 352 -13.77 8.40 28.07
CA TYR A 352 -14.66 9.38 28.66
C TYR A 352 -14.26 10.81 28.26
N PRO A 353 -15.20 11.75 28.08
CA PRO A 353 -16.66 11.56 28.02
C PRO A 353 -17.14 10.91 26.71
N PRO A 354 -18.26 10.15 26.73
CA PRO A 354 -18.86 9.57 25.53
C PRO A 354 -19.59 10.63 24.67
N PRO A 355 -19.70 10.41 23.34
CA PRO A 355 -19.08 9.32 22.60
C PRO A 355 -17.56 9.52 22.52
N GLY A 356 -16.80 8.42 22.55
CA GLY A 356 -15.33 8.47 22.59
C GLY A 356 -14.68 9.14 21.39
N ASP A 357 -15.44 9.33 20.31
CA ASP A 357 -15.06 10.00 19.08
C ASP A 357 -15.69 11.39 18.89
N ARG A 358 -16.12 12.06 19.98
CA ARG A 358 -16.69 13.42 19.95
C ARG A 358 -15.84 14.49 19.25
N MET A 359 -14.53 14.26 19.12
CA MET A 359 -13.58 15.13 18.42
C MET A 359 -13.45 14.80 16.92
N LYS A 360 -14.26 13.87 16.41
CA LYS A 360 -14.17 13.42 15.02
C LYS A 360 -14.68 14.48 14.06
N VAL A 361 -13.84 14.76 13.09
CA VAL A 361 -14.09 15.65 11.96
C VAL A 361 -13.95 14.81 10.69
N THR A 362 -14.94 14.87 9.82
CA THR A 362 -14.92 14.18 8.52
C THR A 362 -15.11 15.19 7.40
N GLY A 363 -14.08 15.36 6.56
CA GLY A 363 -14.15 16.10 5.32
C GLY A 363 -14.63 15.20 4.18
N THR A 364 -15.57 15.68 3.37
CA THR A 364 -16.13 14.93 2.24
C THR A 364 -16.12 15.78 0.98
N TRP A 365 -15.42 15.32 -0.05
CA TRP A 365 -15.41 15.90 -1.39
C TRP A 365 -16.36 15.09 -2.27
N LYS A 366 -17.34 15.77 -2.86
CA LYS A 366 -18.29 15.18 -3.79
C LYS A 366 -18.25 15.93 -5.11
N LEU A 367 -18.04 15.20 -6.20
CA LEU A 367 -18.04 15.80 -7.54
C LEU A 367 -19.44 16.33 -7.89
N GLY A 368 -19.55 17.39 -8.68
CA GLY A 368 -20.83 17.98 -9.07
C GLY A 368 -21.56 17.26 -10.20
N LYS A 369 -20.96 16.22 -10.78
CA LYS A 369 -21.47 15.47 -11.93
C LYS A 369 -21.00 14.01 -11.92
N GLU A 370 -21.69 13.16 -12.66
CA GLU A 370 -21.24 11.81 -12.97
C GLU A 370 -20.11 11.84 -14.02
N ILE A 371 -19.23 10.84 -13.95
CA ILE A 371 -18.22 10.59 -14.99
C ILE A 371 -18.82 9.58 -15.96
N THR A 372 -19.01 9.99 -17.21
CA THR A 372 -19.61 9.12 -18.26
C THR A 372 -18.58 8.67 -19.29
N ASP A 373 -17.43 9.35 -19.37
CA ASP A 373 -16.30 8.92 -20.20
C ASP A 373 -15.68 7.63 -19.65
N TYR A 374 -15.13 6.80 -20.55
CA TYR A 374 -14.41 5.56 -20.21
C TYR A 374 -15.18 4.63 -19.26
N SER A 375 -16.52 4.55 -19.43
CA SER A 375 -17.41 3.77 -18.55
C SER A 375 -17.30 4.17 -17.07
N GLY A 376 -17.19 5.48 -16.81
CA GLY A 376 -17.10 6.04 -15.48
C GLY A 376 -15.74 5.89 -14.81
N GLN A 377 -14.70 5.51 -15.55
CA GLN A 377 -13.38 5.30 -14.99
C GLN A 377 -12.63 6.63 -14.76
N ALA A 378 -12.06 6.79 -13.57
CA ALA A 378 -11.18 7.90 -13.25
C ALA A 378 -10.10 7.54 -12.23
N LYS A 379 -8.93 8.18 -12.34
CA LYS A 379 -7.95 8.24 -11.25
C LYS A 379 -8.36 9.31 -10.24
N VAL A 380 -8.13 9.02 -8.97
CA VAL A 380 -8.38 9.94 -7.86
C VAL A 380 -7.05 10.42 -7.31
N TYR A 381 -6.92 11.72 -7.06
CA TYR A 381 -5.75 12.32 -6.44
C TYR A 381 -6.15 13.16 -5.24
N ALA A 382 -5.31 13.18 -4.20
CA ALA A 382 -5.42 14.12 -3.09
C ALA A 382 -4.28 15.14 -3.12
N PHE A 383 -4.58 16.41 -2.91
CA PHE A 383 -3.57 17.44 -2.76
C PHE A 383 -3.08 17.47 -1.31
N ILE A 384 -1.77 17.42 -1.12
CA ILE A 384 -1.14 17.46 0.20
C ILE A 384 -0.37 18.79 0.36
N PRO A 385 -0.80 19.67 1.29
CA PRO A 385 -0.14 20.95 1.52
C PRO A 385 1.27 20.75 2.11
N ASP A 386 2.11 21.77 2.02
CA ASP A 386 3.50 21.77 2.51
C ASP A 386 3.68 21.98 4.02
N HIS A 387 2.58 22.12 4.77
CA HIS A 387 2.54 22.12 6.24
C HIS A 387 1.12 21.74 6.72
N GLY A 388 0.91 21.53 8.02
CA GLY A 388 -0.40 21.15 8.57
C GLY A 388 -0.88 19.75 8.17
N ALA A 389 0.04 18.88 7.71
CA ALA A 389 -0.24 17.57 7.12
C ALA A 389 0.79 16.52 7.59
N GLN A 390 0.79 16.21 8.89
CA GLN A 390 1.87 15.48 9.57
C GLN A 390 1.53 14.00 9.86
N THR A 391 0.31 13.56 9.58
CA THR A 391 -0.07 12.15 9.75
C THR A 391 0.65 11.26 8.73
N SER A 392 1.16 10.12 9.20
CA SER A 392 1.74 9.09 8.34
C SER A 392 0.71 8.14 7.75
N LYS A 393 -0.57 8.28 8.11
CA LYS A 393 -1.62 7.33 7.74
C LYS A 393 -2.98 7.99 7.52
N ALA A 394 -3.09 8.92 6.59
CA ALA A 394 -4.37 9.51 6.17
C ALA A 394 -5.20 8.48 5.37
N GLU A 395 -6.29 7.97 5.95
CA GLU A 395 -7.17 6.96 5.34
C GLU A 395 -8.28 7.62 4.51
N TYR A 396 -8.02 7.82 3.21
CA TYR A 396 -9.04 8.29 2.27
C TYR A 396 -10.00 7.16 1.95
N ARG A 397 -11.30 7.43 2.03
CA ARG A 397 -12.39 6.49 1.71
C ARG A 397 -13.02 6.91 0.40
N ILE A 398 -12.87 6.09 -0.63
CA ILE A 398 -13.32 6.36 -2.00
C ILE A 398 -14.57 5.53 -2.26
N LYS A 399 -15.71 6.19 -2.46
CA LYS A 399 -16.96 5.53 -2.85
C LYS A 399 -17.03 5.41 -4.36
N HIS A 400 -17.18 4.18 -4.84
CA HIS A 400 -17.16 3.81 -6.24
C HIS A 400 -18.25 2.75 -6.53
N SER A 401 -18.47 2.39 -7.80
CA SER A 401 -19.58 1.52 -8.23
C SER A 401 -19.58 0.14 -7.56
N ALA A 402 -18.39 -0.38 -7.27
CA ALA A 402 -18.20 -1.67 -6.57
C ALA A 402 -18.25 -1.58 -5.02
N GLY A 403 -18.45 -0.40 -4.42
CA GLY A 403 -18.49 -0.22 -2.96
C GLY A 403 -17.61 0.93 -2.46
N GLU A 404 -16.93 0.73 -1.33
CA GLU A 404 -16.00 1.70 -0.75
C GLU A 404 -14.62 1.06 -0.59
N THR A 405 -13.58 1.75 -1.06
CA THR A 405 -12.18 1.38 -0.84
C THR A 405 -11.52 2.39 0.11
N VAL A 406 -10.73 1.88 1.06
CA VAL A 406 -9.88 2.72 1.91
C VAL A 406 -8.45 2.71 1.36
N ASN A 407 -7.92 3.87 1.00
CA ASN A 407 -6.52 4.04 0.63
C ASN A 407 -5.82 4.93 1.67
N ALA A 408 -4.82 4.36 2.35
CA ALA A 408 -4.02 5.07 3.33
C ALA A 408 -2.76 5.65 2.67
N ILE A 409 -2.57 6.96 2.75
CA ILE A 409 -1.34 7.63 2.33
C ILE A 409 -0.67 8.36 3.49
N ASP A 410 0.63 8.53 3.38
CA ASP A 410 1.42 9.29 4.33
C ASP A 410 1.42 10.77 3.92
N GLN A 411 0.71 11.62 4.66
CA GLN A 411 0.71 13.05 4.40
C GLN A 411 2.07 13.67 4.77
N SER A 412 2.74 13.18 5.80
CA SER A 412 4.05 13.71 6.25
C SER A 412 5.14 13.56 5.20
N SER A 413 5.27 12.40 4.54
CA SER A 413 6.25 12.22 3.45
C SER A 413 5.83 12.89 2.14
N ASN A 414 4.58 13.36 2.06
CA ASN A 414 4.04 14.05 0.89
C ASN A 414 3.84 15.56 1.10
N GLN A 415 4.19 16.10 2.27
CA GLN A 415 4.02 17.49 2.69
C GLN A 415 4.86 18.47 1.83
N SER A 416 4.38 18.79 0.63
CA SER A 416 5.18 19.49 -0.40
C SER A 416 4.34 20.16 -1.50
N ASN A 417 3.08 20.51 -1.23
CA ASN A 417 2.15 21.12 -2.20
C ASN A 417 2.03 20.30 -3.50
N LYS A 418 1.67 19.02 -3.39
CA LYS A 418 1.58 18.10 -4.54
C LYS A 418 0.36 17.19 -4.51
N TRP A 419 -0.03 16.72 -5.70
CA TRP A 419 -1.04 15.68 -5.88
C TRP A 419 -0.46 14.28 -5.66
N VAL A 420 -1.15 13.47 -4.86
CA VAL A 420 -0.81 12.08 -4.56
C VAL A 420 -1.88 11.16 -5.15
N ASP A 421 -1.46 10.14 -5.90
CA ASP A 421 -2.35 9.15 -6.55
C ASP A 421 -3.00 8.25 -5.49
N LEU A 422 -4.33 8.25 -5.44
CA LEU A 422 -5.14 7.37 -4.60
C LEU A 422 -5.62 6.12 -5.35
N GLY A 423 -5.34 5.98 -6.63
CA GLY A 423 -5.74 4.83 -7.46
C GLY A 423 -6.82 5.17 -8.50
N ALA A 424 -7.15 4.18 -9.32
CA ALA A 424 -8.17 4.27 -10.36
C ALA A 424 -9.42 3.48 -9.95
N TYR A 425 -10.59 4.04 -10.22
CA TYR A 425 -11.89 3.50 -9.79
C TYR A 425 -12.95 3.68 -10.89
N PHE A 426 -14.00 2.86 -10.83
CA PHE A 426 -15.20 3.03 -11.64
C PHE A 426 -16.27 3.78 -10.83
N PHE A 427 -16.83 4.82 -11.41
CA PHE A 427 -17.93 5.61 -10.85
C PHE A 427 -19.19 5.54 -11.72
N ASP A 428 -19.30 4.50 -12.57
CA ASP A 428 -20.44 4.30 -13.46
C ASP A 428 -21.77 4.29 -12.68
N GLY A 429 -22.74 5.07 -13.16
CA GLY A 429 -24.06 5.22 -12.54
C GLY A 429 -24.05 5.93 -11.17
N MET A 430 -22.97 6.63 -10.81
CA MET A 430 -22.91 7.40 -9.56
C MET A 430 -22.05 8.67 -9.67
N THR A 431 -22.24 9.55 -8.70
CA THR A 431 -21.40 10.73 -8.53
C THR A 431 -20.20 10.40 -7.63
N PRO A 432 -18.95 10.63 -8.09
CA PRO A 432 -17.75 10.36 -7.29
C PRO A 432 -17.73 11.09 -5.94
N GLU A 433 -17.31 10.38 -4.89
CA GLU A 433 -17.22 10.90 -3.52
C GLU A 433 -16.00 10.32 -2.80
N VAL A 434 -15.24 11.18 -2.12
CA VAL A 434 -14.09 10.82 -1.29
C VAL A 434 -14.27 11.45 0.09
N SER A 435 -13.98 10.72 1.16
CA SER A 435 -13.97 11.28 2.51
C SER A 435 -12.68 10.96 3.26
N LEU A 436 -12.33 11.83 4.21
CA LEU A 436 -11.19 11.69 5.11
C LEU A 436 -11.64 12.06 6.52
N HIS A 437 -11.15 11.36 7.55
CA HIS A 437 -11.40 11.73 8.94
C HIS A 437 -10.16 11.58 9.81
N ASN A 438 -10.13 12.30 10.93
CA ASN A 438 -9.00 12.34 11.86
C ASN A 438 -8.96 11.22 12.90
N PHE A 439 -9.96 10.33 12.92
CA PHE A 439 -10.01 9.17 13.81
C PHE A 439 -9.35 7.92 13.22
N ASN A 440 -8.05 7.99 13.00
CA ASN A 440 -7.21 6.97 12.37
C ASN A 440 -6.02 6.53 13.26
N GLY A 441 -6.09 6.86 14.56
CA GLY A 441 -5.01 6.64 15.53
C GLY A 441 -4.23 7.94 15.81
N GLY A 442 -3.78 8.11 17.05
CA GLY A 442 -3.07 9.31 17.50
C GLY A 442 -3.54 9.82 18.85
N ASP A 443 -2.78 10.76 19.42
CA ASP A 443 -3.00 11.40 20.71
C ASP A 443 -3.32 12.91 20.58
N GLY A 444 -3.49 13.40 19.36
CA GLY A 444 -3.69 14.81 19.05
C GLY A 444 -2.41 15.60 18.74
N SER A 445 -1.25 14.95 18.63
CA SER A 445 0.02 15.63 18.33
C SER A 445 0.34 15.81 16.83
N ALA A 446 -0.31 15.06 15.94
CA ALA A 446 -0.04 15.10 14.51
C ALA A 446 -1.23 15.68 13.73
N ASP A 447 -0.94 16.60 12.82
CA ASP A 447 -1.96 17.21 11.95
C ASP A 447 -2.42 16.30 10.81
N ILE A 448 -3.67 16.44 10.41
CA ILE A 448 -4.25 15.87 9.19
C ILE A 448 -4.96 16.97 8.39
N ALA A 449 -4.56 17.15 7.14
CA ALA A 449 -5.06 18.20 6.26
C ALA A 449 -6.21 17.73 5.35
N PHE A 450 -7.10 18.67 5.02
CA PHE A 450 -8.17 18.59 4.04
C PHE A 450 -8.02 19.78 3.07
N ASP A 451 -7.51 19.51 1.87
CA ASP A 451 -7.34 20.48 0.79
C ASP A 451 -8.21 20.05 -0.39
N ALA A 452 -7.65 19.66 -1.54
CA ALA A 452 -8.44 19.31 -2.72
C ALA A 452 -8.39 17.83 -3.11
N ILE A 453 -9.44 17.35 -3.77
CA ILE A 453 -9.50 16.05 -4.47
C ILE A 453 -9.68 16.28 -5.96
N ALA A 454 -8.92 15.55 -6.79
CA ALA A 454 -9.10 15.57 -8.23
C ALA A 454 -9.55 14.21 -8.77
N PHE A 455 -10.50 14.22 -9.69
CA PHE A 455 -10.92 13.08 -10.49
C PHE A 455 -10.44 13.29 -11.93
N VAL A 456 -9.62 12.38 -12.44
CA VAL A 456 -9.08 12.44 -13.80
C VAL A 456 -9.69 11.31 -14.62
N PRO A 457 -10.69 11.57 -15.48
CA PRO A 457 -11.27 10.55 -16.34
C PRO A 457 -10.23 9.97 -17.32
N GLY A 458 -10.26 8.66 -17.56
CA GLY A 458 -9.32 8.01 -18.48
C GLY A 458 -9.47 6.49 -18.51
N ASP A 459 -8.92 5.85 -19.55
CA ASP A 459 -8.76 4.39 -19.58
C ASP A 459 -7.53 3.99 -18.78
N TYR A 460 -7.77 3.48 -17.57
CA TYR A 460 -6.76 2.94 -16.66
C TYR A 460 -6.82 1.42 -16.57
N SER A 461 -7.56 0.75 -17.47
CA SER A 461 -7.67 -0.71 -17.45
C SER A 461 -6.35 -1.40 -17.77
N GLY A 462 -5.49 -0.78 -18.58
CA GLY A 462 -4.26 -1.40 -19.10
C GLY A 462 -4.52 -2.60 -20.03
N ILE A 463 -5.78 -2.90 -20.35
CA ILE A 463 -6.13 -3.92 -21.33
C ILE A 463 -5.69 -3.39 -22.69
N PRO A 464 -4.92 -4.13 -23.50
CA PRO A 464 -4.46 -3.64 -24.80
C PRO A 464 -5.64 -3.22 -25.66
N SER A 465 -5.67 -1.96 -26.10
CA SER A 465 -6.76 -1.41 -26.92
C SER A 465 -6.87 -2.07 -28.30
N ASP A 466 -5.80 -2.73 -28.74
CA ASP A 466 -5.71 -3.55 -29.94
C ASP A 466 -6.07 -5.04 -29.70
N LEU A 467 -6.42 -5.46 -28.47
CA LEU A 467 -7.00 -6.78 -28.21
C LEU A 467 -8.47 -6.79 -28.63
N THR A 468 -8.66 -6.90 -29.94
CA THR A 468 -9.97 -7.00 -30.59
C THR A 468 -10.02 -8.22 -31.50
N PHE A 469 -11.19 -8.81 -31.69
CA PHE A 469 -11.34 -10.06 -32.46
C PHE A 469 -12.69 -10.13 -33.20
N GLY A 470 -12.77 -11.01 -34.20
CA GLY A 470 -13.97 -11.23 -35.01
C GLY A 470 -15.04 -12.10 -34.33
N ASP A 471 -16.14 -12.31 -35.06
CA ASP A 471 -17.17 -13.30 -34.70
C ASP A 471 -16.62 -14.73 -34.74
N PRO A 472 -17.21 -15.69 -34.00
CA PRO A 472 -16.93 -17.11 -34.11
C PRO A 472 -16.94 -17.65 -35.55
N ASP A 473 -15.86 -18.32 -35.94
CA ASP A 473 -15.83 -19.14 -37.15
C ASP A 473 -16.32 -20.55 -36.84
N ILE A 474 -17.62 -20.79 -37.06
CA ILE A 474 -18.26 -22.09 -36.83
C ILE A 474 -17.67 -23.21 -37.72
N THR A 475 -17.00 -22.85 -38.81
CA THR A 475 -16.40 -23.77 -39.77
C THR A 475 -14.93 -24.08 -39.47
N ALA A 476 -14.33 -23.39 -38.51
CA ALA A 476 -12.96 -23.62 -38.11
C ALA A 476 -12.76 -25.08 -37.65
N PRO A 477 -11.81 -25.83 -38.24
CA PRO A 477 -11.51 -27.18 -37.80
C PRO A 477 -10.94 -27.17 -36.39
N ASP A 478 -10.94 -28.33 -35.73
CA ASP A 478 -10.22 -28.47 -34.47
C ASP A 478 -8.72 -28.19 -34.67
N PRO A 479 -8.05 -27.54 -33.70
CA PRO A 479 -6.64 -27.23 -33.84
C PRO A 479 -5.78 -28.47 -34.04
N ALA A 480 -4.76 -28.35 -34.89
CA ALA A 480 -3.77 -29.41 -35.05
C ALA A 480 -3.03 -29.64 -33.72
N ALA A 481 -2.65 -30.89 -33.45
CA ALA A 481 -1.83 -31.22 -32.30
C ALA A 481 -0.48 -30.49 -32.37
N VAL A 482 -0.07 -29.91 -31.25
CA VAL A 482 1.23 -29.22 -31.10
C VAL A 482 2.11 -30.05 -30.18
N GLU A 483 3.00 -30.85 -30.77
CA GLU A 483 4.00 -31.67 -30.08
C GLU A 483 5.43 -31.30 -30.50
N PRO A 484 5.93 -30.12 -30.09
CA PRO A 484 7.31 -29.75 -30.39
C PRO A 484 8.27 -30.72 -29.67
N PRO A 485 9.30 -31.25 -30.35
CA PRO A 485 10.34 -32.05 -29.73
C PRO A 485 11.00 -31.32 -28.55
N GLN A 486 11.25 -32.01 -27.45
CA GLN A 486 12.03 -31.53 -26.31
C GLN A 486 13.44 -32.13 -26.37
N SER A 487 14.45 -31.34 -26.06
CA SER A 487 15.84 -31.82 -26.01
C SER A 487 16.24 -32.22 -24.60
N ILE A 488 16.95 -33.34 -24.47
CA ILE A 488 17.55 -33.81 -23.21
C ILE A 488 18.98 -33.27 -23.11
N SER A 489 19.32 -32.69 -21.97
CA SER A 489 20.66 -32.14 -21.73
C SER A 489 21.68 -33.22 -21.33
N GLY A 490 22.95 -32.99 -21.67
CA GLY A 490 24.08 -33.86 -21.30
C GLY A 490 24.29 -35.06 -22.21
N ASP A 491 25.32 -35.86 -21.91
CA ASP A 491 25.69 -37.04 -22.71
C ASP A 491 24.72 -38.20 -22.49
N TYR A 492 24.44 -38.98 -23.53
CA TYR A 492 23.51 -40.12 -23.42
C TYR A 492 24.11 -41.24 -22.57
N PHE A 493 25.36 -41.60 -22.83
CA PHE A 493 26.14 -42.50 -21.99
C PHE A 493 26.90 -41.72 -20.91
N SER A 494 26.20 -41.28 -19.86
CA SER A 494 26.83 -40.71 -18.66
C SER A 494 27.20 -41.80 -17.65
N VAL A 495 28.44 -41.81 -17.16
CA VAL A 495 28.86 -42.71 -16.07
C VAL A 495 28.02 -42.39 -14.83
N LEU A 496 27.22 -43.36 -14.36
CA LEU A 496 26.41 -43.23 -13.14
C LEU A 496 27.26 -42.69 -11.96
N PRO A 497 26.77 -41.70 -11.19
CA PRO A 497 27.49 -41.20 -10.04
C PRO A 497 27.24 -42.13 -8.86
N THR A 498 28.16 -43.03 -8.57
CA THR A 498 28.34 -43.54 -7.21
C THR A 498 29.76 -43.25 -6.77
N VAL A 499 29.89 -42.11 -6.07
CA VAL A 499 30.75 -41.77 -4.92
C VAL A 499 31.13 -40.29 -5.04
N SER A 500 30.62 -39.46 -4.12
CA SER A 500 30.92 -38.03 -4.05
C SER A 500 32.43 -37.79 -3.91
N GLY A 501 33.01 -36.87 -4.69
CA GLY A 501 34.24 -36.20 -4.28
C GLY A 501 35.48 -36.19 -5.19
N LEU A 502 35.43 -36.46 -6.50
CA LEU A 502 36.55 -36.01 -7.38
C LEU A 502 36.04 -35.41 -8.70
N SER A 503 36.46 -34.18 -8.96
CA SER A 503 36.35 -33.48 -10.23
C SER A 503 37.35 -34.02 -11.26
N GLY A 504 36.96 -33.98 -12.54
CA GLY A 504 37.87 -33.79 -13.67
C GLY A 504 38.88 -34.91 -13.99
N ALA A 505 38.40 -36.02 -14.57
CA ALA A 505 39.09 -36.83 -15.59
C ALA A 505 38.18 -38.02 -15.93
N ALA A 506 38.14 -38.44 -17.19
CA ALA A 506 37.42 -39.62 -17.66
C ALA A 506 37.65 -40.83 -16.73
N ARG A 507 36.65 -41.15 -15.89
CA ARG A 507 36.76 -42.24 -14.92
C ARG A 507 36.50 -43.56 -15.61
N SER A 508 37.57 -44.12 -16.12
CA SER A 508 37.69 -45.51 -16.52
C SER A 508 37.52 -46.42 -15.31
N ALA A 509 36.61 -47.39 -15.38
CA ALA A 509 36.72 -48.59 -14.55
C ALA A 509 37.96 -49.38 -15.03
N THR A 510 39.05 -49.39 -14.27
CA THR A 510 40.20 -50.27 -14.53
C THR A 510 39.92 -51.65 -13.96
N GLY A 511 39.44 -52.55 -14.82
CA GLY A 511 39.57 -54.00 -14.65
C GLY A 511 40.68 -54.53 -15.58
N PRO A 512 41.30 -55.67 -15.28
CA PRO A 512 42.34 -56.25 -16.12
C PRO A 512 41.71 -56.94 -17.33
N GLU A 513 41.51 -56.25 -18.46
CA GLU A 513 41.27 -56.82 -19.79
C GLU A 513 41.35 -55.73 -20.90
N GLY A 514 41.85 -56.07 -22.09
CA GLY A 514 42.61 -55.20 -23.02
C GLY A 514 41.89 -54.12 -23.85
N MET A 515 40.66 -53.70 -23.55
CA MET A 515 39.90 -52.72 -24.34
C MET A 515 38.95 -51.86 -23.49
N ARG A 516 38.87 -50.54 -23.74
CA ARG A 516 37.97 -49.61 -23.03
C ARG A 516 36.91 -49.07 -23.98
N LEU A 517 35.64 -49.08 -23.56
CA LEU A 517 34.55 -48.39 -24.25
C LEU A 517 34.37 -46.99 -23.63
N SER A 518 34.16 -46.01 -24.48
CA SER A 518 33.84 -44.62 -24.12
C SER A 518 32.96 -44.00 -25.19
N SER A 519 32.13 -43.03 -24.83
CA SER A 519 31.62 -42.04 -25.77
C SER A 519 32.62 -40.87 -25.88
N ALA A 520 32.73 -40.20 -27.02
CA ALA A 520 33.60 -39.02 -27.12
C ALA A 520 33.10 -37.88 -26.20
N PRO A 521 33.98 -37.03 -25.66
CA PRO A 521 33.57 -35.80 -24.98
C PRO A 521 32.91 -34.83 -25.98
N ALA A 522 31.83 -34.17 -25.54
CA ALA A 522 31.05 -33.24 -26.35
C ALA A 522 31.92 -32.14 -26.99
N LYS A 523 31.91 -32.03 -28.32
CA LYS A 523 32.15 -30.75 -29.00
C LYS A 523 30.79 -30.08 -29.15
N ASP A 524 30.63 -28.92 -28.51
CA ASP A 524 29.45 -28.05 -28.47
C ASP A 524 28.33 -28.39 -29.47
N LEU A 525 27.18 -28.81 -28.92
CA LEU A 525 25.90 -29.11 -29.61
C LEU A 525 25.26 -27.89 -30.31
N LYS A 526 26.00 -26.81 -30.59
CA LYS A 526 25.43 -25.54 -31.07
C LYS A 526 25.19 -25.43 -32.58
N PHE A 527 25.61 -26.40 -33.42
CA PHE A 527 25.52 -26.25 -34.89
C PHE A 527 25.26 -27.53 -35.70
N ALA A 528 24.43 -28.47 -35.23
CA ALA A 528 23.98 -29.55 -36.12
C ALA A 528 22.89 -29.02 -37.07
N ARG A 529 23.25 -28.78 -38.33
CA ARG A 529 22.32 -28.49 -39.44
C ARG A 529 21.61 -29.78 -39.85
N ASP A 530 20.31 -29.64 -40.19
CA ASP A 530 19.47 -30.68 -40.78
C ASP A 530 20.19 -31.44 -41.90
N SER A 531 20.45 -32.73 -41.70
CA SER A 531 20.88 -33.64 -42.76
C SER A 531 19.70 -34.52 -43.20
N VAL A 532 19.26 -34.30 -44.44
CA VAL A 532 18.24 -35.09 -45.11
C VAL A 532 18.81 -36.48 -45.46
N GLY A 533 18.26 -37.55 -44.87
CA GLY A 533 18.67 -38.93 -45.15
C GLY A 533 17.70 -40.00 -44.62
N SER A 534 16.88 -40.52 -45.55
CA SER A 534 15.97 -41.69 -45.50
C SER A 534 15.16 -41.97 -44.23
N VAL A 535 13.96 -41.38 -44.27
CA VAL A 535 12.68 -41.71 -43.63
C VAL A 535 12.44 -43.21 -43.35
N SER A 536 12.13 -43.54 -42.10
CA SER A 536 11.08 -44.50 -41.76
C SER A 536 9.78 -43.70 -41.66
N THR A 537 8.72 -44.11 -42.36
CA THR A 537 7.51 -43.30 -42.63
C THR A 537 6.56 -43.12 -41.44
N THR A 538 7.04 -43.23 -40.20
CA THR A 538 6.16 -43.14 -39.02
C THR A 538 6.68 -42.28 -37.86
N SER A 539 7.95 -41.84 -37.82
CA SER A 539 8.41 -40.95 -36.75
C SER A 539 8.46 -39.48 -37.16
N ALA A 540 7.91 -38.62 -36.30
CA ALA A 540 7.94 -37.16 -36.48
C ALA A 540 9.30 -36.55 -36.07
N LEU A 541 10.13 -37.31 -35.36
CA LEU A 541 11.47 -36.94 -34.96
C LEU A 541 12.50 -37.28 -36.04
N SER A 542 13.24 -36.29 -36.54
CA SER A 542 14.40 -36.49 -37.42
C SER A 542 15.70 -36.56 -36.60
N CYS A 543 16.33 -37.74 -36.50
CA CYS A 543 17.74 -37.83 -36.17
C CYS A 543 18.47 -38.85 -37.09
N SER A 544 19.57 -38.43 -37.71
CA SER A 544 20.38 -39.26 -38.61
C SER A 544 21.51 -39.94 -37.84
N ILE A 545 21.82 -41.19 -38.20
CA ILE A 545 23.02 -41.90 -37.73
C ILE A 545 24.25 -41.03 -38.05
N GLY A 546 25.03 -40.69 -37.03
CA GLY A 546 26.21 -39.81 -37.12
C GLY A 546 25.98 -38.35 -36.68
N THR A 547 24.75 -38.01 -36.27
CA THR A 547 24.43 -36.71 -35.67
C THR A 547 24.14 -36.88 -34.19
N ARG A 548 24.87 -36.20 -33.31
CA ARG A 548 24.54 -36.19 -31.88
C ARG A 548 23.28 -35.36 -31.63
N SER A 549 22.24 -35.98 -31.11
CA SER A 549 20.96 -35.33 -30.75
C SER A 549 20.26 -36.15 -29.68
N LEU A 550 19.59 -35.52 -28.72
CA LEU A 550 18.73 -36.22 -27.77
C LEU A 550 17.38 -35.52 -27.74
N ASN A 551 16.44 -35.96 -28.57
CA ASN A 551 15.13 -35.32 -28.68
C ASN A 551 14.00 -36.33 -28.43
N TYR A 552 12.91 -35.87 -27.81
CA TYR A 552 11.73 -36.70 -27.55
C TYR A 552 10.41 -35.91 -27.63
N THR A 553 9.34 -36.60 -28.01
CA THR A 553 7.93 -36.15 -27.95
C THR A 553 7.20 -36.90 -26.83
N ARG A 554 5.86 -36.89 -26.81
CA ARG A 554 5.09 -37.66 -25.82
C ARG A 554 5.24 -39.17 -26.00
N THR A 555 5.46 -39.64 -27.22
CA THR A 555 5.47 -41.08 -27.56
C THR A 555 6.72 -41.52 -28.32
N GLU A 556 7.58 -40.61 -28.78
CA GLU A 556 8.77 -40.96 -29.54
C GLU A 556 10.03 -40.37 -28.92
N ALA A 557 11.16 -41.05 -29.03
CA ALA A 557 12.47 -40.46 -28.73
C ALA A 557 13.50 -40.89 -29.78
N CYS A 558 14.42 -39.99 -30.11
CA CYS A 558 15.48 -40.22 -31.08
C CYS A 558 16.79 -39.69 -30.51
N LEU A 559 17.73 -40.61 -30.26
CA LEU A 559 19.00 -40.35 -29.60
C LEU A 559 20.13 -40.73 -30.54
N GLY A 560 21.04 -39.81 -30.84
CA GLY A 560 22.24 -40.06 -31.62
C GLY A 560 23.49 -39.85 -30.76
N ASP A 561 24.41 -40.81 -30.78
CA ASP A 561 25.69 -40.74 -30.07
C ASP A 561 26.79 -41.47 -30.86
N ASP A 562 28.05 -41.34 -30.43
CA ASP A 562 29.16 -42.14 -30.95
C ASP A 562 29.80 -43.02 -29.87
N LEU A 563 30.17 -44.23 -30.27
CA LEU A 563 30.85 -45.20 -29.43
C LEU A 563 32.29 -45.36 -29.90
N GLN A 564 33.24 -45.33 -28.95
CA GLN A 564 34.66 -45.51 -29.22
C GLN A 564 35.24 -46.61 -28.35
N PHE A 565 35.84 -47.60 -29.00
CA PHE A 565 36.58 -48.68 -28.35
C PHE A 565 38.07 -48.36 -28.44
N THR A 566 38.71 -48.03 -27.33
CA THR A 566 40.12 -47.61 -27.26
C THR A 566 41.01 -48.70 -26.69
N GLY A 567 42.27 -48.74 -27.14
CA GLY A 567 43.30 -49.60 -26.56
C GLY A 567 43.87 -49.00 -25.27
N THR A 568 44.13 -49.84 -24.27
CA THR A 568 44.59 -49.42 -22.93
C THR A 568 45.93 -48.68 -22.89
N THR A 569 46.76 -48.79 -23.93
CA THR A 569 48.14 -48.25 -23.97
C THR A 569 48.34 -47.00 -24.83
N THR A 570 47.44 -46.69 -25.76
CA THR A 570 47.66 -45.62 -26.76
C THR A 570 46.63 -44.50 -26.74
N GLY A 571 45.47 -44.69 -26.08
CA GLY A 571 44.38 -43.72 -26.05
C GLY A 571 43.71 -43.46 -27.42
N LYS A 572 44.15 -44.13 -28.49
CA LYS A 572 43.56 -44.03 -29.83
C LYS A 572 42.38 -45.01 -29.98
N PRO A 573 41.28 -44.62 -30.64
CA PRO A 573 40.20 -45.54 -30.98
C PRO A 573 40.70 -46.66 -31.89
N LYS A 574 40.47 -47.91 -31.47
CA LYS A 574 40.63 -49.14 -32.27
C LYS A 574 39.39 -49.41 -33.13
N ALA A 575 38.23 -48.97 -32.69
CA ALA A 575 36.99 -48.96 -33.47
C ALA A 575 36.09 -47.81 -33.03
N SER A 576 35.35 -47.23 -33.97
CA SER A 576 34.37 -46.18 -33.72
C SER A 576 33.07 -46.48 -34.47
N PHE A 577 31.95 -46.16 -33.83
CA PHE A 577 30.61 -46.37 -34.37
C PHE A 577 29.75 -45.15 -34.15
N ASP A 578 28.91 -44.86 -35.13
CA ASP A 578 27.75 -44.00 -34.93
C ASP A 578 26.60 -44.88 -34.42
N LEU A 579 25.92 -44.42 -33.38
CA LEU A 579 24.78 -45.08 -32.76
C LEU A 579 23.55 -44.18 -32.86
N ARG A 580 22.41 -44.78 -33.21
CA ARG A 580 21.09 -44.18 -33.09
C ARG A 580 20.20 -45.09 -32.26
N HIS A 581 19.58 -44.56 -31.20
CA HIS A 581 18.60 -45.25 -30.37
C HIS A 581 17.25 -44.56 -30.49
N GLU A 582 16.23 -45.31 -30.88
CA GLU A 582 14.87 -44.84 -31.10
C GLU A 582 13.91 -45.53 -30.13
N PHE A 583 12.99 -44.76 -29.56
CA PHE A 583 11.87 -45.26 -28.77
C PHE A 583 10.57 -44.96 -29.51
N GLN A 584 9.69 -45.95 -29.56
CA GLN A 584 8.34 -45.83 -30.10
C GLN A 584 7.36 -46.40 -29.06
N LEU A 585 6.76 -45.50 -28.30
CA LEU A 585 5.69 -45.80 -27.36
C LEU A 585 4.34 -45.76 -28.08
N ASP A 586 3.36 -46.44 -27.51
CA ASP A 586 2.00 -46.50 -28.04
C ASP A 586 1.02 -46.12 -26.92
N PRO A 587 0.27 -45.01 -27.08
CA PRO A 587 -0.71 -44.58 -26.08
C PRO A 587 -1.93 -45.52 -26.00
N ASP A 588 -2.01 -46.55 -26.83
CA ASP A 588 -3.07 -47.58 -26.86
C ASP A 588 -2.53 -49.02 -26.77
N SER A 589 -1.26 -49.20 -26.35
CA SER A 589 -0.67 -50.52 -26.09
C SER A 589 0.10 -50.61 -24.77
N ASP A 590 0.12 -51.80 -24.16
CA ASP A 590 1.00 -52.14 -23.03
C ASP A 590 2.45 -52.44 -23.47
N THR A 591 2.73 -52.38 -24.77
CA THR A 591 4.02 -52.73 -25.35
C THR A 591 4.59 -51.56 -26.11
N PHE A 592 5.88 -51.27 -25.91
CA PHE A 592 6.62 -50.28 -26.68
C PHE A 592 7.90 -50.87 -27.27
N THR A 593 8.44 -50.20 -28.28
CA THR A 593 9.60 -50.69 -29.04
C THR A 593 10.81 -49.78 -28.85
N GLN A 594 11.97 -50.38 -28.63
CA GLN A 594 13.28 -49.75 -28.70
C GLN A 594 14.04 -50.30 -29.91
N THR A 595 14.69 -49.42 -30.67
CA THR A 595 15.51 -49.80 -31.82
C THR A 595 16.86 -49.11 -31.75
N VAL A 596 17.94 -49.88 -31.78
CA VAL A 596 19.31 -49.36 -31.85
C VAL A 596 19.92 -49.70 -33.20
N SER A 597 20.31 -48.68 -33.94
CA SER A 597 21.04 -48.80 -35.20
C SER A 597 22.49 -48.37 -35.00
N VAL A 598 23.43 -49.19 -35.44
CA VAL A 598 24.87 -48.92 -35.33
C VAL A 598 25.56 -49.04 -36.68
N LYS A 599 26.46 -48.10 -36.97
CA LYS A 599 27.24 -48.06 -38.21
C LYS A 599 28.71 -47.85 -37.89
N LEU A 600 29.57 -48.66 -38.50
CA LEU A 600 31.01 -48.54 -38.35
C LEU A 600 31.53 -47.26 -39.04
N THR A 601 32.32 -46.46 -38.33
CA THR A 601 32.98 -45.26 -38.89
C THR A 601 34.48 -45.46 -39.07
N SER A 602 35.12 -46.19 -38.16
CA SER A 602 36.53 -46.59 -38.31
C SER A 602 36.83 -47.87 -37.54
N ILE A 603 37.77 -48.67 -38.02
CA ILE A 603 38.30 -49.84 -37.30
C ILE A 603 39.76 -50.07 -37.70
N SER A 604 40.60 -50.38 -36.72
CA SER A 604 42.02 -50.69 -36.89
C SER A 604 42.40 -52.08 -36.38
N ILE A 605 41.39 -52.90 -36.02
CA ILE A 605 41.51 -54.28 -35.55
C ILE A 605 40.78 -55.21 -36.54
N PRO A 606 41.12 -56.52 -36.61
CA PRO A 606 40.57 -57.42 -37.63
C PRO A 606 39.05 -57.50 -37.61
N SER A 607 38.45 -57.55 -36.42
CA SER A 607 37.01 -57.54 -36.23
C SER A 607 36.63 -57.06 -34.82
N LEU A 608 35.45 -56.46 -34.69
CA LEU A 608 34.80 -56.20 -33.41
C LEU A 608 33.36 -56.70 -33.45
N THR A 609 32.96 -57.48 -32.45
CA THR A 609 31.57 -57.88 -32.25
C THR A 609 30.92 -57.00 -31.19
N LEU A 610 29.84 -56.31 -31.53
CA LEU A 610 29.03 -55.55 -30.57
C LEU A 610 28.01 -56.46 -29.88
N ASP A 611 27.83 -56.24 -28.59
CA ASP A 611 26.75 -56.82 -27.81
C ASP A 611 25.97 -55.67 -27.18
N ILE A 612 24.72 -55.52 -27.65
CA ILE A 612 23.79 -54.46 -27.26
C ILE A 612 22.62 -55.16 -26.61
N ASP A 613 22.43 -54.88 -25.33
CA ASP A 613 21.42 -55.48 -24.49
C ASP A 613 20.48 -54.40 -23.95
N PHE A 614 19.20 -54.72 -23.88
CA PHE A 614 18.16 -53.81 -23.43
C PHE A 614 17.66 -54.31 -22.10
N GLY A 615 17.68 -53.46 -21.09
CA GLY A 615 17.09 -53.77 -19.80
C GLY A 615 16.01 -52.77 -19.43
N CYS A 616 15.22 -53.11 -18.42
CA CYS A 616 14.31 -52.17 -17.80
C CYS A 616 14.19 -52.37 -16.29
N ARG A 617 13.82 -51.30 -15.59
CA ARG A 617 13.48 -51.31 -14.17
C ARG A 617 11.99 -51.07 -13.99
N GLY A 618 11.40 -51.64 -12.95
CA GLY A 618 9.97 -51.56 -12.67
C GLY A 618 9.21 -52.79 -13.16
N TYR A 619 7.93 -52.62 -13.47
CA TYR A 619 7.07 -53.72 -13.91
C TYR A 619 7.12 -53.89 -15.42
N CYS A 620 8.19 -54.53 -15.90
CA CYS A 620 8.40 -54.72 -17.32
C CYS A 620 8.88 -56.14 -17.62
N GLU A 621 8.59 -56.58 -18.83
CA GLU A 621 9.05 -57.84 -19.41
C GLU A 621 9.71 -57.55 -20.75
N GLU A 622 10.96 -57.96 -20.88
CA GLU A 622 11.78 -57.82 -22.08
C GLU A 622 11.56 -59.05 -22.98
N GLN A 623 11.16 -58.85 -24.23
CA GLN A 623 11.18 -59.91 -25.23
C GLN A 623 12.62 -60.23 -25.67
N THR A 624 12.85 -61.23 -26.52
CA THR A 624 14.20 -61.46 -27.05
C THR A 624 14.58 -60.39 -28.08
N PRO A 625 15.74 -59.71 -27.96
CA PRO A 625 16.18 -58.74 -28.97
C PRO A 625 16.40 -59.40 -30.34
N VAL A 626 15.93 -58.75 -31.40
CA VAL A 626 16.07 -59.25 -32.78
C VAL A 626 17.07 -58.41 -33.54
N TRP A 627 18.14 -59.04 -34.03
CA TRP A 627 19.15 -58.40 -34.88
C TRP A 627 18.80 -58.50 -36.37
N SER A 628 19.03 -57.41 -37.08
CA SER A 628 19.04 -57.31 -38.54
C SER A 628 20.41 -56.80 -38.97
N GLY A 629 21.14 -57.59 -39.78
CA GLY A 629 22.55 -57.36 -40.10
C GLY A 629 23.52 -58.10 -39.16
N SER A 630 24.81 -58.07 -39.49
CA SER A 630 25.85 -58.72 -38.69
C SER A 630 26.19 -57.88 -37.46
N LYS A 631 26.25 -58.48 -36.27
CA LYS A 631 26.77 -57.78 -35.07
C LYS A 631 28.31 -57.75 -35.02
N THR A 632 28.98 -58.41 -35.97
CA THR A 632 30.44 -58.40 -36.13
C THR A 632 30.84 -57.53 -37.31
N PHE A 633 31.73 -56.57 -37.06
CA PHE A 633 32.19 -55.58 -38.02
C PHE A 633 33.67 -55.78 -38.35
N VAL A 634 34.04 -55.55 -39.62
CA VAL A 634 35.41 -55.67 -40.14
C VAL A 634 35.83 -54.41 -40.89
N ALA A 635 37.12 -54.28 -41.23
CA ALA A 635 37.60 -53.14 -42.01
C ALA A 635 36.92 -53.06 -43.39
N GLY A 636 36.43 -51.87 -43.75
CA GLY A 636 35.74 -51.62 -45.02
C GLY A 636 34.24 -51.93 -45.02
N ASP A 637 33.68 -52.32 -43.87
CA ASP A 637 32.26 -52.60 -43.74
C ASP A 637 31.40 -51.32 -43.81
N LEU A 638 30.35 -51.36 -44.61
CA LEU A 638 29.43 -50.23 -44.86
C LEU A 638 28.00 -50.51 -44.37
N HIS A 639 27.73 -51.71 -43.83
CA HIS A 639 26.38 -52.04 -43.38
C HIS A 639 26.02 -51.32 -42.08
N THR A 640 24.72 -51.20 -41.83
CA THR A 640 24.17 -50.77 -40.54
C THR A 640 23.56 -52.00 -39.88
N ALA A 641 24.01 -52.34 -38.68
CA ALA A 641 23.35 -53.38 -37.89
C ALA A 641 22.27 -52.73 -37.04
N THR A 642 21.09 -53.33 -37.00
CA THR A 642 19.95 -52.84 -36.21
C THR A 642 19.53 -53.92 -35.25
N VAL A 643 19.33 -53.58 -33.97
CA VAL A 643 18.73 -54.45 -32.98
C VAL A 643 17.44 -53.82 -32.47
N THR A 644 16.37 -54.60 -32.47
CA THR A 644 15.04 -54.15 -32.04
C THR A 644 14.59 -54.98 -30.85
N GLN A 645 14.08 -54.29 -29.83
CA GLN A 645 13.57 -54.85 -28.59
C GLN A 645 12.15 -54.37 -28.34
N LYS A 646 11.27 -55.28 -27.91
CA LYS A 646 9.95 -54.92 -27.37
C LYS A 646 9.95 -55.06 -25.87
N ILE A 647 9.44 -54.03 -25.18
CA ILE A 647 9.22 -54.07 -23.73
C ILE A 647 7.72 -54.04 -23.50
N LYS A 648 7.24 -54.97 -22.68
CA LYS A 648 5.86 -55.04 -22.25
C LYS A 648 5.73 -54.61 -20.79
N TRP A 649 4.77 -53.74 -20.49
CA TRP A 649 4.36 -53.47 -19.12
C TRP A 649 3.59 -54.68 -18.57
N ASN A 650 4.13 -55.32 -17.53
CA ASN A 650 3.61 -56.60 -17.02
C ASN A 650 2.88 -56.46 -15.67
N ASN A 651 2.55 -55.24 -15.24
CA ASN A 651 1.78 -55.06 -14.03
C ASN A 651 0.29 -55.34 -14.28
N ALA A 652 -0.18 -56.52 -13.86
CA ALA A 652 -1.58 -56.87 -14.00
C ALA A 652 -2.49 -56.17 -12.97
N THR A 653 -1.93 -55.72 -11.83
CA THR A 653 -2.69 -55.31 -10.64
C THR A 653 -2.68 -53.80 -10.37
N ALA A 654 -1.65 -53.07 -10.81
CA ALA A 654 -1.59 -51.62 -10.63
C ALA A 654 -2.34 -50.88 -11.75
N SER A 655 -2.84 -49.69 -11.42
CA SER A 655 -3.57 -48.83 -12.34
C SER A 655 -2.63 -48.00 -13.22
N ASP A 656 -1.43 -47.70 -12.72
CA ASP A 656 -0.31 -47.14 -13.46
C ASP A 656 1.05 -47.74 -13.02
N GLY A 657 2.11 -47.40 -13.74
CA GLY A 657 3.47 -47.80 -13.37
C GLY A 657 4.55 -47.14 -14.22
N ARG A 658 5.68 -46.85 -13.59
CA ARG A 658 6.90 -46.36 -14.24
C ARG A 658 7.80 -47.51 -14.67
N ILE A 659 8.29 -47.43 -15.89
CA ILE A 659 9.32 -48.28 -16.47
C ILE A 659 10.51 -47.38 -16.79
N SER A 660 11.68 -47.71 -16.27
CA SER A 660 12.94 -47.02 -16.58
C SER A 660 13.77 -47.90 -17.52
N PRO A 661 13.70 -47.69 -18.84
CA PRO A 661 14.49 -48.45 -19.80
C PRO A 661 15.97 -48.02 -19.74
N TYR A 662 16.87 -48.99 -19.84
CA TYR A 662 18.30 -48.76 -19.95
C TYR A 662 18.93 -49.61 -21.06
N LEU A 663 19.96 -49.07 -21.69
CA LEU A 663 20.71 -49.73 -22.76
C LEU A 663 22.10 -50.09 -22.25
N THR A 664 22.54 -51.33 -22.42
CA THR A 664 23.92 -51.74 -22.11
C THR A 664 24.66 -52.12 -23.38
N VAL A 665 25.85 -51.56 -23.59
CA VAL A 665 26.70 -51.82 -24.75
C VAL A 665 28.06 -52.33 -24.31
N LYS A 666 28.55 -53.39 -24.93
CA LYS A 666 29.94 -53.89 -24.82
C LYS A 666 30.43 -54.39 -26.18
N GLY A 667 31.74 -54.56 -26.33
CA GLY A 667 32.35 -55.05 -27.55
C GLY A 667 33.45 -56.07 -27.28
N THR A 668 33.58 -57.06 -28.16
CA THR A 668 34.58 -58.13 -28.06
C THR A 668 35.41 -58.21 -29.35
N ALA A 669 36.74 -58.20 -29.19
CA ALA A 669 37.72 -58.33 -30.26
C ALA A 669 38.70 -59.47 -29.93
N GLY A 670 38.53 -60.63 -30.54
CA GLY A 670 39.32 -61.82 -30.18
C GLY A 670 39.03 -62.24 -28.74
N SER A 671 40.05 -62.24 -27.87
CA SER A 671 39.91 -62.49 -26.43
C SER A 671 39.67 -61.22 -25.58
N ASP A 672 39.80 -60.03 -26.16
CA ASP A 672 39.62 -58.76 -25.44
C ASP A 672 38.14 -58.36 -25.43
N THR A 673 37.56 -58.17 -24.23
CA THR A 673 36.20 -57.64 -24.07
C THR A 673 36.24 -56.30 -23.34
N SER A 674 35.43 -55.34 -23.79
CA SER A 674 35.30 -54.05 -23.11
C SER A 674 34.41 -54.16 -21.87
N ASN A 675 34.63 -53.27 -20.90
CA ASN A 675 33.62 -53.04 -19.86
C ASN A 675 32.29 -52.63 -20.51
N PRO A 676 31.14 -53.07 -19.95
CA PRO A 676 29.84 -52.61 -20.40
C PRO A 676 29.65 -51.13 -20.05
N MET A 677 29.03 -50.37 -20.96
CA MET A 677 28.52 -49.03 -20.71
C MET A 677 27.00 -49.06 -20.70
N THR A 678 26.40 -48.50 -19.66
CA THR A 678 24.95 -48.41 -19.53
C THR A 678 24.48 -46.96 -19.71
N ALA A 679 23.45 -46.75 -20.51
CA ALA A 679 22.76 -45.47 -20.68
C ALA A 679 21.32 -45.56 -20.15
N GLU A 680 20.94 -44.58 -19.34
CA GLU A 680 19.61 -44.41 -18.76
C GLU A 680 19.36 -42.91 -18.58
N LYS A 681 18.14 -42.43 -18.88
CA LYS A 681 17.73 -41.02 -18.74
C LYS A 681 16.35 -40.96 -18.13
N SER A 682 16.17 -40.15 -17.08
CA SER A 682 14.87 -39.98 -16.43
C SER A 682 13.82 -39.32 -17.34
N GLU A 683 14.25 -38.52 -18.31
CA GLU A 683 13.36 -37.91 -19.30
C GLU A 683 12.71 -38.97 -20.20
N LEU A 684 13.33 -40.14 -20.33
CA LEU A 684 12.85 -41.29 -21.10
C LEU A 684 12.15 -42.34 -20.22
N ASP A 685 11.82 -41.99 -18.97
CA ASP A 685 10.95 -42.83 -18.16
C ASP A 685 9.59 -42.96 -18.83
N VAL A 686 9.17 -44.21 -19.01
CA VAL A 686 7.90 -44.55 -19.61
C VAL A 686 6.90 -44.78 -18.49
N ARG A 687 5.78 -44.05 -18.52
CA ARG A 687 4.63 -44.38 -17.69
C ARG A 687 3.62 -45.12 -18.54
N CYS A 688 3.22 -46.30 -18.08
CA CYS A 688 2.09 -47.03 -18.63
C CYS A 688 0.93 -46.99 -17.64
N ASP A 689 -0.29 -46.80 -18.12
CA ASP A 689 -1.47 -46.71 -17.25
C ASP A 689 -2.72 -47.34 -17.87
N ARG A 690 -3.72 -47.60 -17.02
CA ARG A 690 -5.12 -47.94 -17.37
C ARG A 690 -6.11 -46.92 -16.81
N ASP A 691 -5.61 -45.83 -16.21
CA ASP A 691 -6.41 -44.82 -15.52
C ASP A 691 -7.03 -43.81 -16.48
N VAL A 692 -6.37 -43.49 -17.60
CA VAL A 692 -6.96 -42.60 -18.62
C VAL A 692 -7.92 -43.36 -19.54
N LYS A 693 -7.54 -44.59 -19.92
CA LYS A 693 -8.32 -45.52 -20.75
C LYS A 693 -8.19 -46.93 -20.18
N ALA A 694 -9.28 -47.71 -20.25
CA ALA A 694 -9.26 -49.12 -19.89
C ALA A 694 -8.21 -49.93 -20.70
N THR A 695 -7.97 -49.54 -21.96
CA THR A 695 -6.85 -50.05 -22.74
C THR A 695 -5.53 -49.51 -22.19
N PRO A 696 -4.57 -50.38 -21.79
CA PRO A 696 -3.24 -49.96 -21.40
C PRO A 696 -2.58 -49.11 -22.47
N GLY A 697 -1.80 -48.12 -22.06
CA GLY A 697 -1.01 -47.30 -22.99
C GLY A 697 0.18 -46.69 -22.30
N CYS A 698 1.25 -46.46 -23.06
CA CYS A 698 2.54 -46.01 -22.56
C CYS A 698 2.94 -44.66 -23.18
N VAL A 699 3.43 -43.73 -22.35
CA VAL A 699 3.88 -42.39 -22.75
C VAL A 699 5.11 -41.97 -21.94
N PHE A 700 5.90 -41.01 -22.45
CA PHE A 700 6.98 -40.40 -21.69
C PHE A 700 6.42 -39.45 -20.64
N SER A 701 6.60 -39.79 -19.36
CA SER A 701 6.01 -39.04 -18.25
C SER A 701 6.56 -37.62 -18.13
N SER A 702 7.84 -37.43 -18.45
CA SER A 702 8.53 -36.14 -18.38
C SER A 702 8.07 -35.15 -19.47
N TYR A 703 7.51 -35.63 -20.59
CA TYR A 703 7.01 -34.78 -21.66
C TYR A 703 5.71 -34.09 -21.25
N ARG A 704 5.64 -32.76 -21.39
CA ARG A 704 4.45 -31.95 -21.09
C ARG A 704 3.66 -31.67 -22.38
N PRO A 705 2.53 -32.34 -22.63
CA PRO A 705 1.75 -32.13 -23.84
C PRO A 705 1.09 -30.75 -23.86
N THR A 706 0.63 -30.32 -25.03
CA THR A 706 0.03 -28.99 -25.23
C THR A 706 -1.42 -29.13 -25.64
N TYR A 707 -2.32 -28.50 -24.89
CA TYR A 707 -3.70 -28.30 -25.28
C TYR A 707 -3.81 -26.98 -26.05
N VAL A 708 -4.36 -27.03 -27.26
CA VAL A 708 -4.52 -25.84 -28.12
C VAL A 708 -5.99 -25.42 -28.10
N MET A 709 -6.24 -24.20 -27.67
CA MET A 709 -7.59 -23.63 -27.64
C MET A 709 -7.98 -23.16 -29.05
N ASN A 710 -9.19 -23.45 -29.52
CA ASN A 710 -9.64 -23.05 -30.86
C ASN A 710 -10.03 -21.57 -30.89
N GLU A 711 -9.05 -20.68 -31.06
CA GLU A 711 -9.24 -19.23 -31.00
C GLU A 711 -10.12 -18.68 -32.11
N LYS A 712 -10.22 -19.39 -33.24
CA LYS A 712 -11.07 -18.99 -34.37
C LYS A 712 -12.54 -19.28 -34.08
N LYS A 713 -12.82 -20.44 -33.49
CA LYS A 713 -14.17 -20.87 -33.16
C LYS A 713 -14.69 -20.27 -31.86
N PHE A 714 -13.81 -20.07 -30.88
CA PHE A 714 -14.15 -19.56 -29.54
C PHE A 714 -13.27 -18.35 -29.15
N PRO A 715 -13.30 -17.26 -29.93
CA PRO A 715 -12.37 -16.15 -29.78
C PRO A 715 -12.49 -15.42 -28.43
N ALA A 716 -13.67 -15.36 -27.81
CA ALA A 716 -13.84 -14.66 -26.54
C ALA A 716 -13.12 -15.37 -25.38
N ALA A 717 -13.28 -16.69 -25.30
CA ALA A 717 -12.62 -17.52 -24.29
C ALA A 717 -11.10 -17.57 -24.52
N ALA A 718 -10.66 -17.66 -25.78
CA ALA A 718 -9.24 -17.60 -26.12
C ALA A 718 -8.60 -16.22 -25.78
N ALA A 719 -9.32 -15.11 -26.03
CA ALA A 719 -8.86 -13.79 -25.64
C ALA A 719 -8.67 -13.67 -24.12
N HIS A 720 -9.59 -14.23 -23.33
CA HIS A 720 -9.53 -14.19 -21.86
C HIS A 720 -8.33 -14.97 -21.34
N ALA A 721 -8.17 -16.21 -21.78
CA ALA A 721 -7.01 -17.03 -21.44
C ALA A 721 -5.70 -16.36 -21.86
N TRP A 722 -5.62 -15.84 -23.11
CA TRP A 722 -4.43 -15.14 -23.59
C TRP A 722 -4.09 -13.92 -22.75
N LEU A 723 -5.08 -13.08 -22.42
CA LEU A 723 -4.88 -11.86 -21.64
C LEU A 723 -4.25 -12.21 -20.29
N ILE A 724 -4.78 -13.21 -19.60
CA ILE A 724 -4.28 -13.62 -18.29
C ILE A 724 -2.89 -14.25 -18.39
N GLN A 725 -2.68 -15.14 -19.36
CA GLN A 725 -1.38 -15.78 -19.59
C GLN A 725 -0.25 -14.76 -19.82
N ASN A 726 -0.55 -13.65 -20.50
CA ASN A 726 0.46 -12.69 -20.93
C ASN A 726 0.60 -11.48 -20.00
N LYS A 727 -0.40 -11.18 -19.17
CA LYS A 727 -0.40 -9.97 -18.34
C LYS A 727 -0.39 -10.22 -16.84
N LEU A 728 -0.91 -11.34 -16.34
CA LEU A 728 -0.90 -11.63 -14.90
C LEU A 728 0.41 -12.32 -14.48
N PRO A 729 0.89 -12.13 -13.23
CA PRO A 729 2.23 -12.56 -12.80
C PRO A 729 2.52 -14.06 -12.92
N GLY A 730 1.48 -14.91 -12.86
CA GLY A 730 1.64 -16.36 -12.86
C GLY A 730 2.01 -16.97 -14.21
N HIS A 731 1.69 -16.29 -15.32
CA HIS A 731 1.92 -16.79 -16.69
C HIS A 731 1.52 -18.27 -16.90
N TYR A 732 0.44 -18.70 -16.24
CA TYR A 732 0.10 -20.12 -16.13
C TYR A 732 -0.30 -20.74 -17.48
N GLY A 733 0.26 -21.91 -17.79
CA GLY A 733 0.06 -22.60 -19.06
C GLY A 733 0.86 -22.03 -20.23
N LEU A 734 1.53 -20.87 -20.08
CA LEU A 734 2.34 -20.27 -21.14
C LEU A 734 3.71 -20.96 -21.22
N ARG A 735 4.04 -21.51 -22.40
CA ARG A 735 5.33 -22.21 -22.61
C ARG A 735 6.51 -21.30 -22.28
N GLY A 736 7.50 -21.86 -21.57
CA GLY A 736 8.67 -21.12 -21.08
C GLY A 736 8.45 -20.50 -19.69
N ASN A 737 7.23 -20.57 -19.15
CA ASN A 737 6.89 -20.13 -17.79
C ASN A 737 6.38 -21.32 -16.95
N ASN A 738 5.26 -21.15 -16.25
CA ASN A 738 4.67 -22.17 -15.38
C ASN A 738 3.66 -23.02 -16.16
N PRO A 739 3.79 -24.35 -16.23
CA PRO A 739 2.77 -25.20 -16.83
C PRO A 739 1.48 -25.18 -15.99
N LEU A 740 0.39 -25.64 -16.58
CA LEU A 740 -0.78 -26.05 -15.81
C LEU A 740 -0.56 -27.49 -15.33
N THR A 741 -1.08 -27.81 -14.16
CA THR A 741 -1.12 -29.17 -13.63
C THR A 741 -2.57 -29.63 -13.62
N PHE A 742 -2.85 -30.73 -14.29
CA PHE A 742 -4.21 -31.25 -14.41
C PHE A 742 -4.76 -31.63 -13.05
N LEU A 743 -5.99 -31.16 -12.77
CA LEU A 743 -6.75 -31.49 -11.57
C LEU A 743 -8.04 -32.20 -11.98
N THR A 744 -8.20 -33.43 -11.51
CA THR A 744 -9.35 -34.29 -11.76
C THR A 744 -10.51 -34.02 -10.78
N GLU A 745 -11.73 -34.34 -11.21
CA GLU A 745 -12.97 -34.12 -10.43
C GLU A 745 -13.12 -35.07 -9.22
N ASP A 746 -12.35 -36.15 -9.15
CA ASP A 746 -12.37 -37.11 -8.05
C ASP A 746 -11.44 -36.72 -6.88
N VAL A 747 -10.61 -35.69 -7.05
CA VAL A 747 -9.82 -35.13 -5.95
C VAL A 747 -10.72 -34.28 -5.06
N LEU A 748 -10.98 -34.79 -3.85
CA LEU A 748 -11.86 -34.17 -2.87
C LEU A 748 -11.14 -33.10 -2.04
N VAL A 749 -11.91 -32.12 -1.57
CA VAL A 749 -11.45 -31.15 -0.59
C VAL A 749 -11.02 -31.89 0.69
N PRO A 750 -9.80 -31.69 1.20
CA PRO A 750 -9.29 -32.48 2.32
C PRO A 750 -9.81 -32.04 3.70
N ASP A 751 -10.40 -30.85 3.80
CA ASP A 751 -10.93 -30.28 5.06
C ASP A 751 -12.34 -29.69 4.86
N PRO A 752 -13.38 -30.17 5.59
CA PRO A 752 -13.32 -31.30 6.53
C PRO A 752 -13.00 -32.62 5.82
N PRO A 753 -12.35 -33.59 6.48
CA PRO A 753 -12.02 -34.90 5.90
C PRO A 753 -13.23 -35.70 5.40
N THR A 754 -14.44 -35.30 5.76
CA THR A 754 -15.71 -35.91 5.34
C THR A 754 -16.33 -35.25 4.10
N SER A 755 -15.67 -34.25 3.51
CA SER A 755 -16.16 -33.55 2.33
C SER A 755 -16.27 -34.51 1.14
N THR A 756 -17.43 -34.48 0.48
CA THR A 756 -17.65 -35.15 -0.82
C THR A 756 -17.50 -34.18 -1.99
N LYS A 757 -17.08 -32.95 -1.74
CA LYS A 757 -16.92 -31.90 -2.74
C LYS A 757 -15.54 -32.00 -3.39
N SER A 758 -15.50 -32.01 -4.72
CA SER A 758 -14.23 -31.94 -5.46
C SER A 758 -13.56 -30.57 -5.29
N ILE A 759 -12.23 -30.54 -5.39
CA ILE A 759 -11.48 -29.27 -5.41
C ILE A 759 -11.89 -28.44 -6.64
N VAL A 760 -12.17 -29.07 -7.79
CA VAL A 760 -12.66 -28.37 -8.99
C VAL A 760 -14.00 -27.68 -8.73
N SER A 761 -14.95 -28.36 -8.08
CA SER A 761 -16.23 -27.76 -7.68
C SER A 761 -16.05 -26.65 -6.65
N HIS A 762 -15.10 -26.79 -5.71
CA HIS A 762 -14.73 -25.71 -4.80
C HIS A 762 -14.19 -24.49 -5.55
N ASN A 763 -13.28 -24.70 -6.49
CA ASN A 763 -12.69 -23.65 -7.31
C ASN A 763 -13.78 -22.88 -8.08
N ARG A 764 -14.70 -23.59 -8.75
CA ARG A 764 -15.84 -22.99 -9.45
C ARG A 764 -16.74 -22.18 -8.52
N ASP A 765 -17.01 -22.68 -7.31
CA ASP A 765 -17.88 -21.98 -6.36
C ASP A 765 -17.24 -20.73 -5.75
N VAL A 766 -15.90 -20.64 -5.71
CA VAL A 766 -15.18 -19.47 -5.19
C VAL A 766 -15.00 -18.40 -6.27
N ILE A 767 -14.51 -18.79 -7.45
CA ILE A 767 -14.24 -17.84 -8.52
C ILE A 767 -15.52 -17.51 -9.28
N CYS A 768 -16.30 -18.51 -9.67
CA CYS A 768 -17.49 -18.38 -10.51
C CYS A 768 -18.80 -18.79 -9.80
N PRO A 769 -19.11 -18.31 -8.58
CA PRO A 769 -20.29 -18.75 -7.84
C PRO A 769 -21.58 -18.52 -8.62
N LYS A 770 -22.59 -19.35 -8.35
CA LYS A 770 -23.94 -19.15 -8.91
C LYS A 770 -24.55 -17.81 -8.50
N ALA A 771 -24.20 -17.31 -7.31
CA ALA A 771 -24.66 -16.03 -6.79
C ALA A 771 -24.05 -14.80 -7.47
N TRP A 772 -22.89 -14.95 -8.15
CA TRP A 772 -22.29 -13.85 -8.89
C TRP A 772 -23.14 -13.49 -10.11
N GLU A 773 -23.61 -12.25 -10.19
CA GLU A 773 -24.39 -11.79 -11.32
C GLU A 773 -23.49 -11.63 -12.56
N ARG A 774 -23.66 -12.50 -13.54
CA ARG A 774 -22.98 -12.37 -14.84
C ARG A 774 -23.48 -11.12 -15.56
N SER A 775 -22.57 -10.35 -16.13
CA SER A 775 -22.93 -9.08 -16.76
C SER A 775 -23.85 -9.32 -17.96
N LYS A 776 -24.99 -8.61 -17.98
CA LYS A 776 -25.92 -8.60 -19.11
C LYS A 776 -25.35 -7.86 -20.33
N LEU A 777 -24.23 -7.15 -20.17
CA LEU A 777 -23.50 -6.53 -21.27
C LEU A 777 -22.70 -7.53 -22.10
N ALA A 778 -22.45 -8.74 -21.57
CA ALA A 778 -21.76 -9.79 -22.30
C ALA A 778 -22.52 -10.09 -23.60
N THR A 779 -21.84 -10.02 -24.74
CA THR A 779 -22.47 -10.34 -26.02
C THR A 779 -22.56 -11.85 -26.20
N MET A 780 -23.72 -12.32 -26.68
CA MET A 780 -24.02 -13.73 -26.93
C MET A 780 -23.53 -14.17 -28.31
N SER A 781 -23.25 -15.47 -28.47
CA SER A 781 -22.85 -16.14 -29.70
C SER A 781 -23.85 -17.27 -30.05
N PRO A 782 -25.09 -16.93 -30.44
CA PRO A 782 -26.12 -17.91 -30.81
C PRO A 782 -25.76 -18.75 -32.04
N GLU A 783 -24.84 -18.29 -32.88
CA GLU A 783 -24.27 -19.02 -34.02
C GLU A 783 -23.55 -20.30 -33.62
N LEU A 784 -23.05 -20.39 -32.38
CA LEU A 784 -22.40 -21.58 -31.82
C LEU A 784 -23.40 -22.57 -31.20
N GLY A 785 -24.67 -22.20 -31.03
CA GLY A 785 -25.70 -23.06 -30.44
C GLY A 785 -26.92 -22.32 -29.88
N THR A 786 -28.04 -23.02 -29.81
CA THR A 786 -29.28 -22.49 -29.22
C THR A 786 -29.22 -22.43 -27.69
N GLY A 787 -29.93 -21.48 -27.07
CA GLY A 787 -30.05 -21.40 -25.61
C GLY A 787 -28.88 -20.70 -24.91
N ASP A 788 -28.17 -19.84 -25.65
CA ASP A 788 -27.04 -19.09 -25.12
C ASP A 788 -27.43 -18.09 -24.03
N VAL A 789 -26.62 -18.00 -22.99
CA VAL A 789 -26.82 -17.13 -21.83
C VAL A 789 -25.47 -16.61 -21.31
N PRO A 790 -25.43 -15.50 -20.56
CA PRO A 790 -24.20 -15.08 -19.89
C PRO A 790 -23.66 -16.17 -18.94
N SER A 791 -22.37 -16.47 -19.09
CA SER A 791 -21.64 -17.48 -18.32
C SER A 791 -20.43 -16.87 -17.60
N CYS A 792 -19.83 -17.65 -16.71
CA CYS A 792 -18.60 -17.28 -15.99
C CYS A 792 -17.45 -18.15 -16.48
N ASP A 793 -16.52 -17.52 -17.20
CA ASP A 793 -15.25 -18.13 -17.59
C ASP A 793 -14.18 -17.77 -16.54
N GLU A 794 -13.24 -18.68 -16.30
CA GLU A 794 -12.17 -18.46 -15.33
C GLU A 794 -10.84 -19.02 -15.84
N PHE A 795 -9.76 -18.31 -15.53
CA PHE A 795 -8.42 -18.79 -15.81
C PHE A 795 -7.41 -18.32 -14.74
N PRO A 796 -6.51 -19.18 -14.21
CA PRO A 796 -6.35 -20.60 -14.52
C PRO A 796 -7.61 -21.43 -14.26
N PHE A 797 -7.82 -22.49 -15.04
CA PHE A 797 -9.03 -23.29 -15.01
C PHE A 797 -9.30 -23.88 -13.60
N ALA A 798 -10.56 -24.02 -13.19
CA ALA A 798 -10.89 -24.74 -11.96
C ALA A 798 -10.35 -26.18 -11.93
N ALA A 799 -10.24 -26.83 -13.10
CA ALA A 799 -9.62 -28.14 -13.28
C ALA A 799 -8.08 -28.06 -13.45
N SER A 800 -7.45 -27.16 -12.69
CA SER A 800 -6.00 -27.07 -12.57
C SER A 800 -5.58 -26.72 -11.15
N TRP A 801 -4.42 -27.20 -10.72
CA TRP A 801 -3.85 -26.84 -9.41
C TRP A 801 -3.44 -25.36 -9.30
N GLN A 802 -3.38 -24.65 -10.43
CA GLN A 802 -3.09 -23.22 -10.50
C GLN A 802 -4.33 -22.34 -10.32
N SER A 803 -5.54 -22.91 -10.14
CA SER A 803 -6.70 -22.12 -9.73
C SER A 803 -6.37 -21.33 -8.45
N ALA A 804 -6.64 -20.03 -8.46
CA ALA A 804 -6.39 -19.17 -7.30
C ALA A 804 -7.29 -19.51 -6.09
N ALA A 805 -8.39 -20.23 -6.30
CA ALA A 805 -9.25 -20.69 -5.22
C ALA A 805 -8.71 -21.94 -4.50
N THR A 806 -7.73 -22.65 -5.07
CA THR A 806 -7.18 -23.83 -4.42
C THR A 806 -6.24 -23.39 -3.31
N LYS A 807 -6.60 -23.72 -2.05
CA LYS A 807 -5.81 -23.35 -0.88
C LYS A 807 -4.38 -23.90 -0.96
N LYS A 808 -3.43 -23.12 -0.44
CA LYS A 808 -2.02 -23.55 -0.35
C LYS A 808 -1.84 -24.84 0.42
N ASP A 809 -2.52 -24.99 1.55
CA ASP A 809 -2.42 -26.18 2.40
C ASP A 809 -3.05 -27.44 1.77
N TRP A 810 -3.82 -27.30 0.68
CA TRP A 810 -4.36 -28.41 -0.10
C TRP A 810 -3.46 -28.82 -1.26
N GLY A 811 -2.33 -28.12 -1.48
CA GLY A 811 -1.44 -28.32 -2.63
C GLY A 811 -1.58 -27.27 -3.73
N GLY A 812 -2.33 -26.17 -3.49
CA GLY A 812 -2.54 -25.10 -4.47
C GLY A 812 -1.24 -24.47 -4.99
N GLN A 813 -1.14 -24.34 -6.32
CA GLN A 813 0.07 -23.89 -7.02
C GLN A 813 0.00 -22.43 -7.49
N ASN A 814 -1.11 -21.72 -7.28
CA ASN A 814 -1.21 -20.30 -7.62
C ASN A 814 -0.28 -19.43 -6.75
N LEU A 815 0.30 -18.34 -7.24
CA LEU A 815 1.17 -17.45 -6.47
C LEU A 815 0.44 -16.82 -5.27
N LYS A 816 -0.85 -16.53 -5.42
CA LYS A 816 -1.70 -15.96 -4.37
C LYS A 816 -3.07 -16.66 -4.39
N GLU A 817 -3.49 -17.16 -3.23
CA GLU A 817 -4.84 -17.70 -3.06
C GLU A 817 -5.87 -16.57 -2.89
N VAL A 818 -7.11 -16.83 -3.31
CA VAL A 818 -8.22 -15.88 -3.19
C VAL A 818 -9.41 -16.53 -2.51
N SER A 819 -10.18 -15.70 -1.81
CA SER A 819 -11.41 -16.09 -1.13
C SER A 819 -12.66 -15.84 -1.99
N SER A 820 -12.53 -15.02 -3.04
CA SER A 820 -13.59 -14.65 -3.96
C SER A 820 -13.02 -14.33 -5.33
N GLY A 821 -13.76 -14.62 -6.40
CA GLY A 821 -13.40 -14.17 -7.75
C GLY A 821 -13.43 -12.64 -7.93
N GLU A 822 -13.89 -11.86 -6.95
CA GLU A 822 -13.73 -10.40 -6.93
C GLU A 822 -12.27 -9.97 -6.86
N GLU A 823 -11.38 -10.81 -6.32
CA GLU A 823 -9.94 -10.55 -6.27
C GLU A 823 -9.23 -10.86 -7.60
N CYS A 824 -9.93 -11.47 -8.57
CA CYS A 824 -9.41 -11.74 -9.91
C CYS A 824 -9.55 -10.52 -10.83
N LEU A 825 -8.85 -10.53 -11.96
CA LEU A 825 -9.13 -9.65 -13.09
C LEU A 825 -10.55 -9.94 -13.61
N ASN A 826 -11.48 -9.00 -13.45
CA ASN A 826 -12.87 -9.15 -13.87
C ASN A 826 -13.11 -8.46 -15.23
N THR A 827 -13.53 -9.22 -16.24
CA THR A 827 -13.80 -8.70 -17.59
C THR A 827 -15.17 -9.08 -18.14
N ILE A 828 -15.56 -8.45 -19.23
CA ILE A 828 -16.76 -8.73 -20.02
C ILE A 828 -16.34 -8.82 -21.49
N ALA A 829 -16.75 -9.88 -22.19
CA ALA A 829 -16.63 -9.98 -23.63
C ALA A 829 -17.79 -9.25 -24.32
N ILE A 830 -17.48 -8.14 -25.00
CA ILE A 830 -18.48 -7.25 -25.61
C ILE A 830 -18.17 -7.08 -27.09
N ARG A 831 -19.21 -7.20 -27.93
CA ARG A 831 -19.18 -6.80 -29.33
C ARG A 831 -19.59 -5.34 -29.48
N GLY A 832 -18.67 -4.53 -29.99
CA GLY A 832 -18.90 -3.13 -30.30
C GLY A 832 -19.83 -2.94 -31.49
N THR A 833 -20.28 -1.70 -31.67
CA THR A 833 -21.08 -1.27 -32.84
C THR A 833 -20.30 -1.30 -34.15
N ASP A 834 -18.96 -1.31 -34.07
CA ASP A 834 -18.05 -1.54 -35.21
C ASP A 834 -18.02 -3.00 -35.67
N GLY A 835 -18.77 -3.87 -35.00
CA GLY A 835 -18.88 -5.30 -35.30
C GLY A 835 -17.74 -6.14 -34.72
N ARG A 836 -16.73 -5.52 -34.09
CA ARG A 836 -15.59 -6.22 -33.47
C ARG A 836 -15.84 -6.49 -32.00
N TRP A 837 -15.27 -7.57 -31.51
CA TRP A 837 -15.30 -7.92 -30.09
C TRP A 837 -14.09 -7.36 -29.36
N SER A 838 -14.24 -7.17 -28.05
CA SER A 838 -13.15 -6.82 -27.14
C SER A 838 -13.44 -7.34 -25.73
N LEU A 839 -12.38 -7.49 -24.94
CA LEU A 839 -12.52 -7.64 -23.50
C LEU A 839 -12.51 -6.26 -22.85
N LYS A 840 -13.53 -5.95 -22.07
CA LYS A 840 -13.63 -4.73 -21.28
C LYS A 840 -13.55 -5.07 -19.79
N PRO A 841 -12.96 -4.22 -18.94
CA PRO A 841 -13.06 -4.42 -17.50
C PRO A 841 -14.54 -4.38 -17.07
N ASP A 842 -14.92 -5.19 -16.09
CA ASP A 842 -16.29 -5.15 -15.55
C ASP A 842 -16.43 -3.92 -14.62
N PRO A 843 -17.26 -2.92 -14.94
CA PRO A 843 -17.38 -1.69 -14.15
C PRO A 843 -18.00 -1.93 -12.77
N ARG A 844 -18.48 -3.14 -12.49
CA ARG A 844 -18.98 -3.57 -11.17
C ARG A 844 -17.88 -4.13 -10.27
N SER A 845 -16.63 -4.13 -10.74
CA SER A 845 -15.44 -4.64 -10.04
C SER A 845 -14.37 -3.55 -9.92
N HIS A 846 -13.19 -3.88 -9.41
CA HIS A 846 -12.07 -2.95 -9.34
C HIS A 846 -11.43 -2.73 -10.72
N VAL A 847 -10.81 -1.57 -10.90
CA VAL A 847 -9.97 -1.32 -12.07
C VAL A 847 -8.76 -2.27 -12.02
N PRO A 848 -8.40 -2.95 -13.13
CA PRO A 848 -7.25 -3.86 -13.16
C PRO A 848 -5.96 -3.23 -12.63
N THR A 849 -5.31 -3.94 -11.71
CA THR A 849 -4.02 -3.55 -11.11
C THR A 849 -2.85 -4.31 -11.73
N TRP A 850 -3.12 -5.38 -12.48
CA TRP A 850 -2.15 -6.32 -13.03
C TRP A 850 -1.34 -7.08 -11.97
N THR A 851 -1.89 -7.15 -10.76
CA THR A 851 -1.39 -7.95 -9.63
C THR A 851 -2.32 -9.09 -9.25
N GLU A 852 -3.45 -9.22 -9.96
CA GLU A 852 -4.45 -10.24 -9.72
C GLU A 852 -3.87 -11.65 -10.00
N PRO A 853 -4.25 -12.67 -9.20
CA PRO A 853 -3.74 -14.04 -9.36
C PRO A 853 -4.47 -14.88 -10.42
N CYS A 854 -5.63 -14.42 -10.87
CA CYS A 854 -6.57 -15.12 -11.74
C CYS A 854 -7.36 -14.09 -12.54
N GLY A 855 -8.09 -14.54 -13.57
CA GLY A 855 -9.12 -13.74 -14.21
C GLY A 855 -10.45 -14.48 -14.33
N ARG A 856 -11.51 -13.70 -14.23
CA ARG A 856 -12.92 -14.09 -14.31
C ARG A 856 -13.61 -13.24 -15.37
N SER A 857 -14.42 -13.83 -16.24
CA SER A 857 -15.07 -13.09 -17.31
C SER A 857 -16.53 -13.44 -17.50
N SER A 858 -17.36 -12.41 -17.72
CA SER A 858 -18.71 -12.57 -18.24
C SER A 858 -18.67 -12.68 -19.77
N MET A 859 -19.06 -13.83 -20.30
CA MET A 859 -19.12 -14.06 -21.75
C MET A 859 -20.23 -15.04 -22.13
N SER A 860 -20.54 -15.17 -23.42
CA SER A 860 -21.43 -16.22 -23.98
C SER A 860 -21.12 -17.61 -23.39
N ASN A 861 -22.17 -18.33 -22.96
CA ASN A 861 -22.06 -19.71 -22.50
C ASN A 861 -21.58 -20.64 -23.62
N ASN A 862 -21.99 -20.40 -24.85
CA ASN A 862 -21.51 -21.17 -25.99
C ASN A 862 -20.01 -21.01 -26.21
N GLN A 863 -19.48 -19.78 -26.13
CA GLN A 863 -18.04 -19.51 -26.23
C GLN A 863 -17.26 -20.25 -25.13
N ASN A 864 -17.71 -20.10 -23.88
CA ASN A 864 -17.02 -20.63 -22.70
C ASN A 864 -17.07 -22.17 -22.62
N THR A 865 -18.27 -22.76 -22.65
CA THR A 865 -18.41 -24.21 -22.39
C THR A 865 -17.85 -25.07 -23.53
N GLN A 866 -17.94 -24.59 -24.76
CA GLN A 866 -17.47 -25.36 -25.93
C GLN A 866 -15.97 -25.19 -26.16
N SER A 867 -15.33 -24.12 -25.67
CA SER A 867 -13.89 -23.90 -25.89
C SER A 867 -12.98 -24.97 -25.29
N MET A 868 -13.49 -25.71 -24.29
CA MET A 868 -12.79 -26.81 -23.63
C MET A 868 -13.39 -28.18 -23.94
N SER A 869 -14.38 -28.30 -24.85
CA SER A 869 -15.08 -29.57 -25.10
C SER A 869 -14.16 -30.69 -25.63
N TYR A 870 -13.06 -30.32 -26.28
CA TYR A 870 -12.05 -31.25 -26.80
C TYR A 870 -11.11 -31.82 -25.72
N MET A 871 -11.03 -31.19 -24.55
CA MET A 871 -10.09 -31.56 -23.47
C MET A 871 -10.18 -33.04 -23.06
N PRO A 872 -11.36 -33.68 -22.92
CA PRO A 872 -11.45 -35.11 -22.60
C PRO A 872 -10.85 -36.02 -23.68
N GLY A 873 -10.99 -35.65 -24.96
CA GLY A 873 -10.42 -36.38 -26.09
C GLY A 873 -8.89 -36.22 -26.14
N TRP A 874 -8.41 -34.98 -26.00
CA TRP A 874 -6.99 -34.67 -25.93
C TRP A 874 -6.29 -35.37 -24.74
N ARG A 875 -6.93 -35.39 -23.56
CA ARG A 875 -6.44 -36.09 -22.36
C ARG A 875 -6.21 -37.57 -22.66
N LYS A 876 -7.16 -38.21 -23.37
CA LYS A 876 -7.06 -39.61 -23.78
C LYS A 876 -5.94 -39.85 -24.79
N GLN A 877 -5.75 -38.97 -25.75
CA GLN A 877 -4.67 -39.09 -26.75
C GLN A 877 -3.28 -38.96 -26.12
N ASN A 878 -3.12 -38.02 -25.19
CA ASN A 878 -1.84 -37.73 -24.54
C ASN A 878 -1.62 -38.51 -23.23
N ARG A 879 -2.60 -39.33 -22.83
CA ARG A 879 -2.71 -39.97 -21.51
C ARG A 879 -2.33 -39.00 -20.38
N VAL A 880 -3.09 -37.91 -20.20
CA VAL A 880 -2.81 -36.95 -19.10
C VAL A 880 -3.54 -37.41 -17.83
N LEU A 881 -2.78 -37.67 -16.76
CA LEU A 881 -3.30 -38.08 -15.45
C LEU A 881 -3.44 -36.90 -14.49
N GLU A 882 -4.10 -37.16 -13.37
CA GLU A 882 -4.04 -36.27 -12.22
C GLU A 882 -2.58 -35.94 -11.87
N GLY A 883 -2.27 -34.66 -11.66
CA GLY A 883 -0.92 -34.22 -11.33
C GLY A 883 0.02 -34.08 -12.53
N ASP A 884 -0.39 -34.48 -13.74
CA ASP A 884 0.43 -34.28 -14.94
C ASP A 884 0.46 -32.80 -15.34
N ASN A 885 1.63 -32.34 -15.75
CA ASN A 885 1.84 -30.99 -16.27
C ASN A 885 1.53 -30.91 -17.77
N TYR A 886 0.89 -29.83 -18.20
CA TYR A 886 0.60 -29.52 -19.60
C TYR A 886 0.69 -28.03 -19.89
N TRP A 887 0.84 -27.69 -21.17
CA TRP A 887 0.80 -26.32 -21.67
C TRP A 887 -0.58 -26.00 -22.25
N LEU A 888 -1.01 -24.75 -22.12
CA LEU A 888 -2.17 -24.21 -22.82
C LEU A 888 -1.67 -23.21 -23.87
N GLU A 889 -1.96 -23.49 -25.14
CA GLU A 889 -1.76 -22.55 -26.23
C GLU A 889 -3.07 -21.80 -26.50
N ALA A 890 -3.25 -20.66 -25.83
CA ALA A 890 -4.28 -19.68 -26.16
C ALA A 890 -3.65 -18.61 -27.06
N LYS A 891 -3.94 -18.65 -28.36
CA LYS A 891 -3.44 -17.65 -29.31
C LYS A 891 -4.18 -16.34 -29.12
N ARG A 892 -3.49 -15.21 -29.34
CA ARG A 892 -4.13 -13.91 -29.44
C ARG A 892 -5.10 -13.96 -30.63
N PRO A 893 -6.41 -13.85 -30.43
CA PRO A 893 -7.35 -13.86 -31.54
C PRO A 893 -7.20 -12.57 -32.36
N SER A 894 -7.48 -12.67 -33.66
CA SER A 894 -7.33 -11.60 -34.66
C SER A 894 -8.66 -11.15 -35.23
#